data_AF-A0A4Y7KKY1-F1
#
_entry.id   AF-A0A4Y7KKY1-F1
#
_cell.length_a   1.000
_cell.length_b   1.000
_cell.length_c   1.000
_cell.angle_alpha   90.00
_cell.angle_beta   90.00
_cell.angle_gamma   90.00
#
_symmetry.space_group_name_H-M   'P 1'
#
loop_
_entity.id
_entity.type
_entity.pdbx_description
1 polymer ?
#
loop_
_entity_poly.entity_id
_entity_poly.type
_entity_poly.pdbx_seq_one_letter_code
_entity_poly.pdbx_strand_id
1 'polypeptide(L)'
;MEEGMRRLRNQQTCNWSMLPMEETHNSQFNSFPMKVMMWNCRGVGKPSFEIVARDLIHNYKPTIFIILETRLSGGRARDIVQRLGYNSSLIVDALGFSGGLWMLWNKEDVDIKATSISRWAIHAVVNVQRVKPWTLSSVYASPNPILRAVVSDELKKVSTLDCPISILGDFNVLAKISDKKGGVIPSYNHLRELNDLMNTCNLITKDAAGPKFTWTNKQINGKNIQEKLDRLLTNDDWNFLFPNCQRDGDDSDIPLIDKFNILATEAKIWNRDVFGCLHKNDTNARMRLCQAQDQLSSNPSLQNKANEASCLKDYIDKVKLKEIFYAQKSRVQWLKCGNLNTRFFHLSTIIRRHRNRISCLKNDSGSWVDNEEGIELLINDYFKNLYPSKFPSIPDDLCGLLPKVISDNDNNFLTRPVTEEQIVNTVLQMGLLKSPGPDGLQGIFYKDYWDIIGPSVVSMVKKFFENGILHPDINKTFITLFPKISNPSHIKIFRPISLCNFSYKIISKILANRLKSFLPRFISPNQNAFVKDKSIFDSILITNEIFHSFQHKEGSKAWMALKIDFEKAFDCLEWDFIYKVFKSLGFNDTWINWLKLCISSVSFQVLYNGAPSDHFHPSRGIRKGDPLSPYIFISCLEVLSRMINNGLISKDITGFKICKGAPIVSHSFYADDTLIFLKATLSNVKGIRNILEFFSKWSGLSFNASKSVAVFSENLPKRLARNLSRSLQMKLSDKPGKYLGINIQWGRLKGDDFTEVLLKLTNKLSGWKNKALNFAGRDVLIKAVLDPSLNHIMCALRIPKFILDKVDKLRRNFLWHKKTGPKGYILSLGMKFVALSGLNTIMVRLSGILAIQTGPLGVGEPIASVTTNNFQHLNHLKVADIMDTSTGTWSLSSIENIIPLDIQEKIKAIPISCTGTSGDKMIWPYFCNGQGLNLIGSILWRIFITPLEYIQATATNHNINPKQVIHVNWSPPSDGYIKLNVDGASNDQGSAGCAGVFRRADGSFMAAFCKHIFHNNNNLAELWAVRDGLKLAKDLGIKKTAGRKESNYAADFLAKKAANDMYTENWAQNPPDFLSPFLLDDVMGRAFPGL
;
A
#
# COMPACT_ATOMS: atom_id res chain seq x y z
N MET A 1 14.65 -2.70 12.26
CA MET A 1 13.68 -1.93 13.07
C MET A 1 13.47 -2.56 14.44
N GLU A 2 12.91 -3.77 14.53
CA GLU A 2 12.77 -4.49 15.80
C GLU A 2 14.13 -4.76 16.47
N GLU A 3 15.19 -5.00 15.69
CA GLU A 3 16.59 -5.10 16.14
C GLU A 3 17.14 -3.79 16.74
N GLY A 4 16.79 -2.63 16.17
CA GLY A 4 17.25 -1.30 16.63
C GLY A 4 16.50 -0.87 17.89
N MET A 5 15.20 -1.10 17.92
CA MET A 5 14.37 -0.99 19.12
C MET A 5 14.76 -2.01 20.20
N ARG A 6 15.20 -3.22 19.82
CA ARG A 6 15.78 -4.20 20.76
C ARG A 6 17.13 -3.74 21.28
N ARG A 7 18.00 -3.12 20.48
CA ARG A 7 19.27 -2.56 20.94
C ARG A 7 19.05 -1.43 21.95
N LEU A 8 18.04 -0.59 21.76
CA LEU A 8 17.61 0.44 22.72
C LEU A 8 16.87 -0.14 23.95
N ARG A 9 16.07 -1.20 23.80
CA ARG A 9 15.34 -1.86 24.91
C ARG A 9 16.19 -2.82 25.73
N ASN A 10 17.30 -3.32 25.21
CA ASN A 10 18.11 -4.36 25.85
C ASN A 10 19.24 -3.81 26.74
N GLN A 11 19.39 -2.49 26.85
CA GLN A 11 20.31 -1.87 27.81
C GLN A 11 19.51 -1.40 29.03
N GLN A 12 19.78 -1.96 30.21
CA GLN A 12 19.21 -1.55 31.50
C GLN A 12 19.83 -0.21 31.94
N THR A 13 19.49 0.88 31.25
CA THR A 13 20.04 2.22 31.52
C THR A 13 18.93 3.20 31.88
N CYS A 14 19.08 3.91 32.99
CA CYS A 14 18.23 5.02 33.39
C CYS A 14 19.01 6.34 33.23
N ASN A 15 18.48 7.30 32.48
CA ASN A 15 19.13 8.59 32.24
C ASN A 15 18.21 9.76 32.62
N TRP A 16 18.76 10.77 33.30
CA TRP A 16 18.02 11.91 33.84
C TRP A 16 18.74 13.23 33.52
N SER A 17 18.03 14.20 32.95
CA SER A 17 18.52 15.57 32.73
C SER A 17 17.88 16.53 33.73
N MET A 18 18.72 17.28 34.46
CA MET A 18 18.29 18.21 35.50
C MET A 18 18.58 19.65 35.07
N LEU A 19 17.57 20.52 35.12
CA LEU A 19 17.66 21.96 34.90
C LEU A 19 17.24 22.70 36.19
N PRO A 20 18.13 23.49 36.83
CA PRO A 20 17.79 24.27 38.03
C PRO A 20 16.89 25.48 37.69
N MET A 21 16.13 26.01 38.67
CA MET A 21 15.38 27.26 38.52
C MET A 21 16.33 28.45 38.27
N GLU A 22 16.00 29.31 37.29
CA GLU A 22 16.64 30.61 37.14
C GLU A 22 16.06 31.59 38.17
N GLU A 23 16.91 32.13 39.04
CA GLU A 23 16.55 33.37 39.75
C GLU A 23 16.44 34.50 38.73
N THR A 24 15.29 35.16 38.75
CA THR A 24 14.88 36.19 37.81
C THR A 24 15.91 37.33 37.66
N HIS A 25 16.10 37.76 36.41
CA HIS A 25 16.81 38.96 35.91
C HIS A 25 18.31 38.83 35.60
N ASN A 26 18.63 38.24 34.44
CA ASN A 26 19.28 38.95 33.32
C ASN A 26 19.58 38.00 32.16
N SER A 27 19.21 38.43 30.96
CA SER A 27 19.52 37.80 29.68
C SER A 27 21.04 37.67 29.46
N GLN A 28 21.46 36.48 29.00
CA GLN A 28 22.83 36.04 28.61
C GLN A 28 23.60 35.15 29.61
N PHE A 29 23.05 34.02 30.06
CA PHE A 29 23.88 32.89 30.53
C PHE A 29 23.26 31.54 30.19
N ASN A 30 24.02 30.65 29.54
CA ASN A 30 23.61 29.27 29.27
C ASN A 30 23.53 28.51 30.61
N SER A 31 22.35 28.03 31.00
CA SER A 31 22.21 27.03 32.05
C SER A 31 22.89 25.74 31.62
N PHE A 32 23.81 25.21 32.44
CA PHE A 32 24.49 23.95 32.15
C PHE A 32 23.59 22.79 32.61
N PRO A 33 23.01 21.97 31.71
CA PRO A 33 22.16 20.86 32.12
C PRO A 33 23.02 19.76 32.77
N MET A 34 22.73 19.42 34.03
CA MET A 34 23.41 18.32 34.72
C MET A 34 22.73 17.00 34.38
N LYS A 35 23.49 16.03 33.88
CA LYS A 35 22.96 14.70 33.53
C LYS A 35 23.47 13.64 34.50
N VAL A 36 22.54 12.94 35.15
CA VAL A 36 22.84 11.82 36.05
C VAL A 36 22.36 10.53 35.39
N MET A 37 23.28 9.60 35.18
CA MET A 37 22.99 8.33 34.53
C MET A 37 23.33 7.16 35.45
N MET A 38 22.46 6.16 35.49
CA MET A 38 22.69 4.91 36.19
C MET A 38 22.61 3.71 35.24
N TRP A 39 23.59 2.83 35.33
CA TRP A 39 23.66 1.62 34.51
C TRP A 39 23.99 0.39 35.35
N ASN A 40 23.09 -0.60 35.34
CA ASN A 40 23.41 -1.94 35.84
C ASN A 40 24.13 -2.74 34.74
N CYS A 41 25.45 -2.87 34.89
CA CYS A 41 26.32 -3.43 33.86
C CYS A 41 26.49 -4.96 33.94
N ARG A 42 26.16 -5.56 35.09
CA ARG A 42 26.31 -7.00 35.39
C ARG A 42 27.72 -7.53 35.07
N GLY A 43 28.75 -6.82 35.52
CA GLY A 43 30.15 -7.17 35.42
C GLY A 43 30.94 -6.34 34.40
N VAL A 44 31.87 -5.52 34.89
CA VAL A 44 32.73 -4.64 34.07
C VAL A 44 33.88 -5.38 33.38
N GLY A 45 34.20 -6.61 33.82
CA GLY A 45 35.29 -7.43 33.25
C GLY A 45 34.98 -8.05 31.88
N LYS A 46 33.82 -7.77 31.27
CA LYS A 46 33.43 -8.30 29.96
C LYS A 46 34.12 -7.51 28.84
N PRO A 47 34.62 -8.15 27.77
CA PRO A 47 35.24 -7.45 26.63
C PRO A 47 34.33 -6.40 25.97
N SER A 48 33.01 -6.59 26.02
CA SER A 48 32.03 -5.67 25.47
C SER A 48 31.71 -4.46 26.38
N PHE A 49 32.13 -4.48 27.65
CA PHE A 49 31.78 -3.44 28.62
C PHE A 49 32.29 -2.07 28.18
N GLU A 50 33.58 -1.95 27.82
CA GLU A 50 34.17 -0.65 27.47
C GLU A 50 33.57 -0.04 26.21
N ILE A 51 33.20 -0.87 25.23
CA ILE A 51 32.52 -0.42 24.00
C ILE A 51 31.16 0.18 24.36
N VAL A 52 30.35 -0.54 25.15
CA VAL A 52 29.02 -0.07 25.56
C VAL A 52 29.14 1.15 26.47
N ALA A 53 30.07 1.15 27.42
CA ALA A 53 30.28 2.28 28.32
C ALA A 53 30.67 3.55 27.55
N ARG A 54 31.58 3.44 26.57
CA ARG A 54 31.97 4.57 25.71
C ARG A 54 30.83 5.05 24.83
N ASP A 55 30.01 4.15 24.28
CA ASP A 55 28.81 4.53 23.52
C ASP A 55 27.82 5.29 24.40
N LEU A 56 27.60 4.84 25.64
CA LEU A 56 26.72 5.52 26.61
C LEU A 56 27.26 6.90 26.98
N ILE A 57 28.57 7.00 27.28
CA ILE A 57 29.22 8.27 27.61
C ILE A 57 29.18 9.23 26.42
N HIS A 58 29.43 8.74 25.20
CA HIS A 58 29.37 9.54 23.98
C HIS A 58 27.96 10.06 23.69
N ASN A 59 26.94 9.21 23.81
CA ASN A 59 25.57 9.54 23.43
C ASN A 59 24.86 10.41 24.48
N TYR A 60 25.09 10.13 25.76
CA TYR A 60 24.35 10.79 26.84
C TYR A 60 25.16 11.87 27.56
N LYS A 61 26.50 11.86 27.42
CA LYS A 61 27.43 12.79 28.09
C LYS A 61 27.09 13.01 29.57
N PRO A 62 27.03 11.93 30.39
CA PRO A 62 26.59 12.06 31.78
C PRO A 62 27.63 12.82 32.61
N THR A 63 27.16 13.82 33.34
CA THR A 63 27.95 14.58 34.32
C THR A 63 28.30 13.71 35.53
N ILE A 64 27.33 12.91 35.99
CA ILE A 64 27.51 11.90 37.04
C ILE A 64 27.10 10.55 36.45
N PHE A 65 28.02 9.58 36.47
CA PHE A 65 27.78 8.23 35.96
C PHE A 65 27.89 7.19 37.08
N ILE A 66 26.76 6.56 37.40
CA ILE A 66 26.64 5.53 38.43
C ILE A 66 26.59 4.16 37.75
N ILE A 67 27.46 3.24 38.18
CA ILE A 67 27.57 1.90 37.61
C ILE A 67 27.31 0.87 38.71
N LEU A 68 26.31 0.02 38.51
CA LEU A 68 25.91 -1.04 39.44
C LEU A 68 26.40 -2.41 38.96
N GLU A 69 26.57 -3.32 39.93
CA GLU A 69 26.91 -4.72 39.74
C GLU A 69 28.23 -4.89 38.97
N THR A 70 29.27 -4.18 39.39
CA THR A 70 30.55 -4.14 38.66
C THR A 70 31.32 -5.45 38.73
N ARG A 71 31.11 -6.27 39.78
CA ARG A 71 31.75 -7.59 39.98
C ARG A 71 33.29 -7.56 39.88
N LEU A 72 33.90 -6.42 40.17
CA LEU A 72 35.34 -6.20 40.10
C LEU A 72 35.79 -5.28 41.24
N SER A 73 36.98 -5.55 41.78
CA SER A 73 37.53 -4.87 42.95
C SER A 73 39.01 -4.56 42.76
N GLY A 74 39.55 -3.62 43.54
CA GLY A 74 40.98 -3.36 43.62
C GLY A 74 41.59 -2.60 42.42
N GLY A 75 42.87 -2.83 42.12
CA GLY A 75 43.65 -2.05 41.14
C GLY A 75 43.02 -1.97 39.74
N ARG A 76 42.50 -3.09 39.22
CA ARG A 76 41.85 -3.14 37.89
C ARG A 76 40.58 -2.29 37.79
N ALA A 77 39.86 -2.07 38.89
CA ALA A 77 38.70 -1.21 38.90
C ALA A 77 39.10 0.25 38.60
N ARG A 78 40.20 0.71 39.21
CA ARG A 78 40.74 2.06 38.99
C ARG A 78 41.26 2.26 37.57
N ASP A 79 41.92 1.25 37.00
CA ASP A 79 42.40 1.31 35.60
C ASP A 79 41.24 1.47 34.60
N ILE A 80 40.14 0.74 34.81
CA ILE A 80 38.94 0.85 33.94
C ILE A 80 38.31 2.24 34.06
N VAL A 81 38.18 2.77 35.28
CA VAL A 81 37.63 4.13 35.49
C VAL A 81 38.45 5.19 34.75
N GLN A 82 39.78 5.13 34.82
CA GLN A 82 40.64 6.05 34.07
C GLN A 82 40.42 5.96 32.56
N ARG A 83 40.23 4.75 32.01
CA ARG A 83 39.96 4.53 30.58
C ARG A 83 38.57 5.00 30.11
N LEU A 84 37.65 5.25 31.03
CA LEU A 84 36.31 5.78 30.74
C LEU A 84 36.30 7.33 30.64
N GLY A 85 37.40 8.00 30.99
CA GLY A 85 37.54 9.45 30.79
C GLY A 85 36.97 10.32 31.92
N TYR A 86 36.70 9.74 33.09
CA TYR A 86 36.33 10.49 34.30
C TYR A 86 37.54 10.69 35.21
N ASN A 87 37.74 11.90 35.74
CA ASN A 87 38.89 12.22 36.58
C ASN A 87 38.67 11.99 38.10
N SER A 88 37.44 11.75 38.54
CA SER A 88 37.08 11.51 39.95
C SER A 88 36.08 10.35 40.10
N SER A 89 36.18 9.61 41.20
CA SER A 89 35.33 8.43 41.44
C SER A 89 35.20 8.05 42.91
N LEU A 90 34.04 7.50 43.29
CA LEU A 90 33.82 6.72 44.52
C LEU A 90 33.56 5.26 44.12
N ILE A 91 34.31 4.33 44.71
CA ILE A 91 34.28 2.90 44.36
C ILE A 91 33.96 2.09 45.61
N VAL A 92 32.86 1.35 45.57
CA VAL A 92 32.57 0.24 46.50
C VAL A 92 33.00 -1.05 45.82
N ASP A 93 33.93 -1.77 46.45
CA ASP A 93 34.46 -3.04 45.92
C ASP A 93 33.39 -4.15 45.91
N ALA A 94 33.47 -5.03 44.91
CA ALA A 94 32.68 -6.25 44.87
C ALA A 94 33.25 -7.33 45.82
N LEU A 95 32.38 -8.23 46.31
CA LEU A 95 32.79 -9.42 47.08
C LEU A 95 32.51 -10.66 46.24
N GLY A 96 33.56 -11.23 45.63
CA GLY A 96 33.44 -12.30 44.65
C GLY A 96 32.72 -11.83 43.39
N PHE A 97 31.72 -12.59 42.92
CA PHE A 97 30.92 -12.25 41.73
C PHE A 97 29.68 -11.40 42.04
N SER A 98 29.59 -10.84 43.25
CA SER A 98 28.41 -10.11 43.72
C SER A 98 28.77 -8.72 44.22
N GLY A 99 27.94 -7.73 43.86
CA GLY A 99 28.11 -6.34 44.25
C GLY A 99 29.08 -5.55 43.38
N GLY A 100 29.50 -4.40 43.92
CA GLY A 100 30.25 -3.39 43.20
C GLY A 100 29.36 -2.23 42.76
N LEU A 101 29.67 -1.03 43.26
CA LEU A 101 28.92 0.20 43.03
C LEU A 101 29.92 1.34 42.83
N TRP A 102 29.92 1.95 41.65
CA TRP A 102 30.82 3.04 41.30
C TRP A 102 30.03 4.31 41.01
N MET A 103 30.53 5.46 41.44
CA MET A 103 30.02 6.79 41.08
C MET A 103 31.18 7.59 40.48
N LEU A 104 31.04 8.01 39.23
CA LEU A 104 32.10 8.65 38.43
C LEU A 104 31.66 10.06 38.03
N TRP A 105 32.57 11.03 38.06
CA TRP A 105 32.31 12.40 37.62
C TRP A 105 33.61 13.13 37.27
N ASN A 106 33.49 14.30 36.65
CA ASN A 106 34.61 15.21 36.42
C ASN A 106 34.57 16.35 37.44
N LYS A 107 35.66 16.52 38.19
CA LYS A 107 35.79 17.55 39.23
C LYS A 107 35.67 18.98 38.70
N GLU A 108 35.93 19.18 37.41
CA GLU A 108 35.76 20.46 36.71
C GLU A 108 34.27 20.81 36.53
N ASP A 109 33.40 19.81 36.44
CA ASP A 109 31.97 19.99 36.18
C ASP A 109 31.13 19.98 37.48
N VAL A 110 31.48 19.10 38.44
CA VAL A 110 30.74 18.89 39.70
C VAL A 110 31.69 18.49 40.84
N ASP A 111 31.51 19.05 42.04
CA ASP A 111 32.23 18.61 43.24
C ASP A 111 31.34 17.67 44.07
N ILE A 112 31.74 16.41 44.20
CA ILE A 112 31.00 15.38 44.96
C ILE A 112 31.83 14.96 46.16
N LYS A 113 31.25 15.06 47.36
CA LYS A 113 31.88 14.63 48.63
C LYS A 113 31.05 13.53 49.28
N ALA A 114 31.68 12.38 49.53
CA ALA A 114 31.04 11.27 50.22
C ALA A 114 30.74 11.63 51.68
N THR A 115 29.49 11.47 52.09
CA THR A 115 29.05 11.60 53.49
C THR A 115 29.16 10.26 54.20
N SER A 116 28.73 9.18 53.54
CA SER A 116 28.86 7.82 54.02
C SER A 116 28.90 6.84 52.85
N ILE A 117 29.69 5.79 52.99
CA ILE A 117 29.82 4.73 51.99
C ILE A 117 29.63 3.41 52.73
N SER A 118 28.62 2.66 52.33
CA SER A 118 28.36 1.31 52.80
C SER A 118 28.56 0.31 51.66
N ARG A 119 28.40 -0.98 51.98
CA ARG A 119 28.46 -2.05 50.97
C ARG A 119 27.37 -1.91 49.90
N TRP A 120 26.26 -1.28 50.25
CA TRP A 120 25.04 -1.29 49.45
C TRP A 120 24.59 0.11 49.03
N ALA A 121 25.21 1.18 49.56
CA ALA A 121 24.89 2.54 49.19
C ALA A 121 26.12 3.47 49.23
N ILE A 122 26.14 4.45 48.32
CA ILE A 122 27.02 5.61 48.38
C ILE A 122 26.14 6.83 48.62
N HIS A 123 26.35 7.54 49.73
CA HIS A 123 25.69 8.80 50.03
C HIS A 123 26.70 9.93 49.87
N ALA A 124 26.39 10.91 49.03
CA ALA A 124 27.29 12.02 48.76
C ALA A 124 26.53 13.33 48.63
N VAL A 125 27.16 14.42 49.09
CA VAL A 125 26.71 15.78 48.82
C VAL A 125 27.26 16.21 47.47
N VAL A 126 26.37 16.69 46.61
CA VAL A 126 26.66 17.20 45.27
C VAL A 126 26.67 18.72 45.32
N ASN A 127 27.84 19.31 45.05
CA ASN A 127 28.06 20.75 44.98
C ASN A 127 28.28 21.16 43.53
N VAL A 128 27.42 22.05 43.02
CA VAL A 128 27.55 22.62 41.68
C VAL A 128 27.45 24.13 41.77
N GLN A 129 28.21 24.83 40.93
CA GLN A 129 28.20 26.29 40.93
C GLN A 129 26.78 26.81 40.70
N ARG A 130 26.33 27.73 41.58
CA ARG A 130 25.02 28.41 41.51
C ARG A 130 23.79 27.49 41.69
N VAL A 131 23.95 26.31 42.29
CA VAL A 131 22.85 25.43 42.73
C VAL A 131 23.02 25.10 44.20
N LYS A 132 21.93 25.13 44.99
CA LYS A 132 21.96 24.74 46.41
C LYS A 132 22.51 23.30 46.54
N PRO A 133 23.47 23.02 47.44
CA PRO A 133 23.96 21.66 47.68
C PRO A 133 22.82 20.70 47.99
N TRP A 134 22.90 19.50 47.43
CA TRP A 134 21.87 18.46 47.59
C TRP A 134 22.51 17.09 47.78
N THR A 135 21.77 16.14 48.36
CA THR A 135 22.28 14.82 48.69
C THR A 135 21.86 13.80 47.63
N LEU A 136 22.83 13.12 47.03
CA LEU A 136 22.66 12.00 46.10
C LEU A 136 22.99 10.69 46.80
N SER A 137 22.03 9.78 46.85
CA SER A 137 22.22 8.41 47.36
C SER A 137 22.11 7.41 46.23
N SER A 138 23.20 6.71 45.92
CA SER A 138 23.20 5.60 44.96
C SER A 138 23.04 4.29 45.70
N VAL A 139 22.03 3.48 45.34
CA VAL A 139 21.66 2.27 46.09
C VAL A 139 21.75 1.01 45.22
N TYR A 140 22.32 -0.04 45.79
CA TYR A 140 22.25 -1.42 45.30
C TYR A 140 21.87 -2.30 46.49
N ALA A 141 20.59 -2.43 46.79
CA ALA A 141 20.11 -3.15 47.97
C ALA A 141 20.23 -4.68 47.80
N SER A 142 20.33 -5.41 48.91
CA SER A 142 20.34 -6.87 48.87
C SER A 142 18.95 -7.44 48.49
N PRO A 143 18.87 -8.57 47.76
CA PRO A 143 17.62 -9.31 47.62
C PRO A 143 17.20 -10.02 48.93
N ASN A 144 18.10 -10.12 49.92
CA ASN A 144 17.78 -10.65 51.24
C ASN A 144 17.13 -9.56 52.12
N PRO A 145 15.87 -9.74 52.60
CA PRO A 145 15.16 -8.74 53.40
C PRO A 145 15.91 -8.28 54.66
N ILE A 146 16.64 -9.19 55.34
CA ILE A 146 17.39 -8.86 56.56
C ILE A 146 18.54 -7.90 56.23
N LEU A 147 19.26 -8.17 55.14
CA LEU A 147 20.38 -7.33 54.71
C LEU A 147 19.91 -6.02 54.06
N ARG A 148 18.72 -6.02 53.47
CA ARG A 148 18.10 -4.83 52.88
C ARG A 148 17.59 -3.86 53.95
N ALA A 149 17.14 -4.35 55.10
CA ALA A 149 16.76 -3.50 56.23
C ALA A 149 17.89 -2.55 56.67
N VAL A 150 19.16 -2.98 56.55
CA VAL A 150 20.34 -2.15 56.82
C VAL A 150 20.37 -0.90 55.94
N VAL A 151 20.10 -1.05 54.64
CA VAL A 151 20.03 0.07 53.69
C VAL A 151 18.83 0.97 53.98
N SER A 152 17.69 0.38 54.34
CA SER A 152 16.50 1.14 54.74
C SER A 152 16.79 2.03 55.97
N ASP A 153 17.55 1.56 56.94
CA ASP A 153 17.92 2.35 58.12
C ASP A 153 19.00 3.41 57.81
N GLU A 154 19.92 3.14 56.87
CA GLU A 154 20.82 4.16 56.32
C GLU A 154 20.05 5.29 55.63
N LEU A 155 19.06 4.96 54.80
CA LEU A 155 18.24 5.93 54.08
C LEU A 155 17.37 6.77 55.02
N LYS A 156 16.83 6.19 56.11
CA LYS A 156 16.11 6.95 57.15
C LYS A 156 16.98 8.01 57.84
N LYS A 157 18.27 7.71 58.06
CA LYS A 157 19.23 8.69 58.61
C LYS A 157 19.57 9.79 57.62
N VAL A 158 19.59 9.46 56.32
CA VAL A 158 19.79 10.47 55.26
C VAL A 158 18.55 11.35 55.13
N SER A 159 17.34 10.81 55.28
CA SER A 159 16.09 11.59 55.21
C SER A 159 15.87 12.54 56.39
N THR A 160 16.60 12.38 57.50
CA THR A 160 16.56 13.38 58.59
C THR A 160 17.37 14.64 58.28
N LEU A 161 18.12 14.67 57.19
CA LEU A 161 18.84 15.87 56.75
C LEU A 161 17.85 16.86 56.12
N ASP A 162 17.81 18.08 56.66
CA ASP A 162 16.97 19.17 56.15
C ASP A 162 17.56 19.76 54.84
N CYS A 163 17.54 18.96 53.78
CA CYS A 163 18.11 19.31 52.49
C CYS A 163 17.41 18.61 51.31
N PRO A 164 17.61 19.08 50.07
CA PRO A 164 17.13 18.38 48.88
C PRO A 164 17.80 16.99 48.74
N ILE A 165 17.01 15.92 48.62
CA ILE A 165 17.48 14.53 48.57
C ILE A 165 16.97 13.83 47.31
N SER A 166 17.89 13.12 46.64
CA SER A 166 17.61 12.21 45.54
C SER A 166 18.30 10.86 45.76
N ILE A 167 17.52 9.78 45.60
CA ILE A 167 17.94 8.40 45.86
C ILE A 167 17.67 7.59 44.60
N LEU A 168 18.72 7.07 43.98
CA LEU A 168 18.67 6.36 42.71
C LEU A 168 19.32 4.99 42.88
N GLY A 169 18.64 3.90 42.49
CA GLY A 169 19.22 2.59 42.68
C GLY A 169 18.33 1.40 42.37
N ASP A 170 18.92 0.21 42.51
CA ASP A 170 18.23 -1.07 42.54
C ASP A 170 17.87 -1.40 43.99
N PHE A 171 16.57 -1.39 44.30
CA PHE A 171 16.07 -1.64 45.65
C PHE A 171 15.80 -3.13 45.91
N ASN A 172 15.84 -3.98 44.89
CA ASN A 172 15.52 -5.41 44.97
C ASN A 172 14.19 -5.75 45.68
N VAL A 173 13.22 -4.81 45.71
CA VAL A 173 11.89 -4.96 46.32
C VAL A 173 10.82 -4.27 45.47
N LEU A 174 9.59 -4.81 45.51
CA LEU A 174 8.46 -4.31 44.73
C LEU A 174 7.67 -3.25 45.51
N ALA A 175 7.22 -2.18 44.84
CA ALA A 175 6.34 -1.17 45.46
C ALA A 175 4.86 -1.46 45.23
N LYS A 176 4.49 -1.98 44.05
CA LYS A 176 3.10 -2.22 43.64
C LYS A 176 2.94 -3.62 43.05
N ILE A 177 1.72 -4.19 43.10
CA ILE A 177 1.41 -5.46 42.42
C ILE A 177 1.67 -5.36 40.91
N SER A 178 1.38 -4.19 40.33
CA SER A 178 1.59 -3.89 38.90
C SER A 178 3.06 -3.84 38.47
N ASP A 179 4.00 -3.91 39.42
CA ASP A 179 5.45 -3.94 39.18
C ASP A 179 5.98 -5.36 38.91
N LYS A 180 5.11 -6.39 38.96
CA LYS A 180 5.45 -7.78 38.62
C LYS A 180 4.57 -8.34 37.50
N LYS A 181 5.16 -9.12 36.59
CA LYS A 181 4.44 -9.88 35.56
C LYS A 181 4.96 -11.32 35.51
N GLY A 182 4.05 -12.28 35.64
CA GLY A 182 4.37 -13.71 35.72
C GLY A 182 4.80 -14.16 37.12
N GLY A 183 4.74 -15.46 37.38
CA GLY A 183 5.02 -16.04 38.70
C GLY A 183 3.90 -15.82 39.73
N VAL A 184 4.19 -16.11 41.00
CA VAL A 184 3.26 -15.96 42.12
C VAL A 184 3.09 -14.48 42.47
N ILE A 185 1.84 -14.08 42.77
CA ILE A 185 1.50 -12.72 43.22
C ILE A 185 2.25 -12.43 44.54
N PRO A 186 2.97 -11.30 44.66
CA PRO A 186 3.71 -10.98 45.86
C PRO A 186 2.76 -10.74 47.03
N SER A 187 3.15 -11.16 48.24
CA SER A 187 2.37 -10.92 49.45
C SER A 187 2.34 -9.41 49.79
N TYR A 188 1.27 -8.97 50.45
CA TYR A 188 1.11 -7.58 50.85
C TYR A 188 2.27 -7.08 51.75
N ASN A 189 2.78 -7.94 52.64
CA ASN A 189 3.92 -7.63 53.49
C ASN A 189 5.21 -7.34 52.68
N HIS A 190 5.38 -7.98 51.53
CA HIS A 190 6.54 -7.74 50.65
C HIS A 190 6.46 -6.39 49.93
N LEU A 191 5.26 -5.89 49.65
CA LEU A 191 5.04 -4.57 49.04
C LEU A 191 5.15 -3.44 50.07
N ARG A 192 4.83 -3.73 51.33
CA ARG A 192 4.81 -2.76 52.43
C ARG A 192 6.20 -2.23 52.78
N GLU A 193 7.24 -3.06 52.67
CA GLU A 193 8.63 -2.72 53.01
C GLU A 193 9.10 -1.39 52.37
N LEU A 194 8.94 -1.23 51.06
CA LEU A 194 9.37 -0.03 50.35
C LEU A 194 8.42 1.15 50.53
N ASN A 195 7.11 0.89 50.60
CA ASN A 195 6.11 1.94 50.80
C ASN A 195 6.24 2.59 52.19
N ASP A 196 6.46 1.80 53.24
CA ASP A 196 6.68 2.31 54.59
C ASP A 196 7.97 3.14 54.66
N LEU A 197 9.04 2.72 53.95
CA LEU A 197 10.27 3.50 53.84
C LEU A 197 10.03 4.86 53.15
N MET A 198 9.34 4.86 52.00
CA MET A 198 9.01 6.09 51.26
C MET A 198 8.18 7.05 52.11
N ASN A 199 7.15 6.53 52.79
CA ASN A 199 6.29 7.34 53.66
C ASN A 199 7.06 7.89 54.86
N THR A 200 7.91 7.09 55.50
CA THR A 200 8.72 7.53 56.67
C THR A 200 9.72 8.62 56.27
N CYS A 201 10.25 8.55 55.05
CA CYS A 201 11.29 9.46 54.56
C CYS A 201 10.74 10.65 53.74
N ASN A 202 9.41 10.80 53.62
CA ASN A 202 8.75 11.78 52.74
C ASN A 202 9.29 11.75 51.29
N LEU A 203 9.51 10.54 50.77
CA LEU A 203 10.03 10.34 49.42
C LEU A 203 8.90 9.98 48.46
N ILE A 204 8.89 10.62 47.30
CA ILE A 204 8.03 10.26 46.19
C ILE A 204 8.82 9.54 45.10
N THR A 205 8.19 8.54 44.47
CA THR A 205 8.79 7.88 43.29
C THR A 205 8.60 8.77 42.07
N LYS A 206 9.68 9.01 41.32
CA LYS A 206 9.62 9.56 39.95
C LYS A 206 9.64 8.42 38.94
N ASP A 207 8.79 8.51 37.90
CA ASP A 207 8.73 7.49 36.87
C ASP A 207 9.94 7.55 35.94
N ALA A 208 10.67 6.44 35.85
CA ALA A 208 11.89 6.33 35.05
C ALA A 208 11.60 6.05 33.56
N ALA A 209 12.49 6.53 32.69
CA ALA A 209 12.60 6.06 31.33
C ALA A 209 13.02 4.61 31.25
N GLY A 210 12.33 3.79 30.46
CA GLY A 210 12.82 2.46 30.11
C GLY A 210 11.74 1.39 30.04
N PRO A 211 12.14 0.12 29.90
CA PRO A 211 11.21 -0.99 30.02
C PRO A 211 10.52 -0.94 31.38
N LYS A 212 9.19 -1.08 31.39
CA LYS A 212 8.35 -1.09 32.62
C LYS A 212 8.91 -2.02 33.70
N PHE A 213 9.52 -3.12 33.29
CA PHE A 213 10.20 -4.07 34.16
C PHE A 213 11.70 -3.95 33.94
N THR A 214 12.45 -3.75 35.03
CA THR A 214 13.89 -3.57 34.98
C THR A 214 14.64 -4.89 35.16
N TRP A 215 13.97 -5.98 35.57
CA TRP A 215 14.52 -7.33 35.67
C TRP A 215 13.65 -8.37 34.95
N THR A 216 14.27 -9.42 34.41
CA THR A 216 13.58 -10.61 33.86
C THR A 216 14.42 -11.87 34.04
N ASN A 217 13.77 -12.98 34.37
CA ASN A 217 14.42 -14.30 34.44
C ASN A 217 14.66 -14.95 33.06
N LYS A 218 14.15 -14.34 31.98
CA LYS A 218 14.29 -14.78 30.57
C LYS A 218 13.83 -16.23 30.28
N GLN A 219 13.01 -16.82 31.14
CA GLN A 219 12.52 -18.20 30.94
C GLN A 219 11.40 -18.25 29.88
N ILE A 220 11.35 -19.33 29.10
CA ILE A 220 10.38 -19.56 28.02
C ILE A 220 9.25 -20.47 28.56
N ASN A 221 8.16 -20.69 27.80
CA ASN A 221 7.03 -21.59 28.15
C ASN A 221 6.18 -21.14 29.36
N GLY A 222 5.81 -19.86 29.41
CA GLY A 222 4.89 -19.33 30.44
C GLY A 222 5.52 -19.15 31.84
N LYS A 223 6.82 -19.44 31.99
CA LYS A 223 7.58 -19.27 33.25
C LYS A 223 8.37 -17.95 33.31
N ASN A 224 8.16 -17.05 32.35
CA ASN A 224 8.83 -15.75 32.33
C ASN A 224 8.31 -14.86 33.47
N ILE A 225 9.22 -14.41 34.32
CA ILE A 225 8.96 -13.45 35.41
C ILE A 225 9.69 -12.15 35.06
N GLN A 226 8.98 -11.03 35.19
CA GLN A 226 9.51 -9.68 34.99
C GLN A 226 9.14 -8.78 36.17
N GLU A 227 10.08 -7.97 36.66
CA GLU A 227 9.95 -7.16 37.89
C GLU A 227 10.53 -5.74 37.71
N LYS A 228 9.94 -4.72 38.37
CA LYS A 228 10.47 -3.33 38.42
C LYS A 228 11.17 -3.09 39.76
N LEU A 229 12.49 -3.13 39.75
CA LEU A 229 13.37 -3.06 40.94
C LEU A 229 14.16 -1.74 41.03
N ASP A 230 14.46 -1.12 39.89
CA ASP A 230 15.23 0.14 39.82
C ASP A 230 14.30 1.35 39.94
N ARG A 231 14.64 2.32 40.80
CA ARG A 231 13.81 3.50 41.09
C ARG A 231 14.61 4.76 41.36
N LEU A 232 13.98 5.91 41.08
CA LEU A 232 14.39 7.24 41.55
C LEU A 232 13.36 7.70 42.59
N LEU A 233 13.82 7.98 43.81
CA LEU A 233 13.04 8.51 44.92
C LEU A 233 13.56 9.90 45.29
N THR A 234 12.67 10.85 45.51
CA THR A 234 13.03 12.27 45.76
C THR A 234 12.14 12.87 46.83
N ASN A 235 12.64 13.80 47.64
CA ASN A 235 11.80 14.61 48.54
C ASN A 235 11.29 15.89 47.84
N ASP A 236 10.37 16.61 48.49
CA ASP A 236 9.74 17.81 47.92
C ASP A 236 10.73 18.96 47.69
N ASP A 237 11.72 19.14 48.56
CA ASP A 237 12.77 20.15 48.40
C ASP A 237 13.61 19.91 47.14
N TRP A 238 13.88 18.65 46.80
CA TRP A 238 14.57 18.29 45.57
C TRP A 238 13.70 18.54 44.34
N ASN A 239 12.40 18.27 44.43
CA ASN A 239 11.46 18.61 43.36
C ASN A 239 11.33 20.12 43.14
N PHE A 240 11.45 20.91 44.20
CA PHE A 240 11.46 22.38 44.12
C PHE A 240 12.75 22.91 43.48
N LEU A 241 13.89 22.28 43.80
CA LEU A 241 15.19 22.66 43.23
C LEU A 241 15.32 22.30 41.74
N PHE A 242 14.68 21.20 41.32
CA PHE A 242 14.69 20.70 39.94
C PHE A 242 13.26 20.44 39.42
N PRO A 243 12.42 21.47 39.26
CA PRO A 243 11.02 21.31 38.85
C PRO A 243 10.90 20.83 37.39
N ASN A 244 11.90 21.16 36.57
CA ASN A 244 12.05 20.74 35.19
C ASN A 244 12.96 19.51 35.04
N CYS A 245 13.07 18.66 36.07
CA CYS A 245 13.69 17.33 35.93
C CYS A 245 12.87 16.52 34.94
N GLN A 246 13.23 16.66 33.66
CA GLN A 246 12.61 15.97 32.54
C GLN A 246 13.49 14.80 32.15
N ARG A 247 12.81 13.72 31.82
CA ARG A 247 13.39 12.54 31.22
C ARG A 247 13.93 12.87 29.82
N ASP A 248 15.19 12.57 29.54
CA ASP A 248 15.66 12.40 28.15
C ASP A 248 14.99 11.11 27.61
N GLY A 249 13.75 11.24 27.13
CA GLY A 249 12.96 10.13 26.58
C GLY A 249 11.48 10.07 26.94
N ASP A 250 10.84 11.12 27.49
CA ASP A 250 9.37 11.14 27.58
C ASP A 250 8.74 11.25 26.17
N ASP A 251 8.60 10.09 25.54
CA ASP A 251 7.86 9.90 24.30
C ASP A 251 6.36 10.27 24.42
N SER A 252 5.84 10.58 25.61
CA SER A 252 4.47 11.11 25.73
C SER A 252 4.34 12.55 25.26
N ASP A 253 5.39 13.36 25.41
CA ASP A 253 5.38 14.79 25.06
C ASP A 253 6.30 15.18 23.92
N ILE A 254 7.17 14.28 23.43
CA ILE A 254 7.85 14.49 22.14
C ILE A 254 6.76 14.60 21.06
N PRO A 255 6.61 15.77 20.41
CA PRO A 255 5.70 15.94 19.29
C PRO A 255 5.90 14.81 18.29
N LEU A 256 4.82 14.23 17.76
CA LEU A 256 4.89 13.10 16.81
C LEU A 256 5.89 13.34 15.67
N ILE A 257 6.09 14.61 15.29
CA ILE A 257 7.05 14.99 14.28
C ILE A 257 8.49 14.71 14.69
N ASP A 258 8.89 14.94 15.93
CA ASP A 258 10.26 14.72 16.39
C ASP A 258 10.56 13.22 16.44
N LYS A 259 9.55 12.40 16.80
CA LYS A 259 9.63 10.94 16.64
C LYS A 259 9.83 10.52 15.18
N PHE A 260 9.15 11.18 14.24
CA PHE A 260 9.34 10.92 12.81
C PHE A 260 10.72 11.39 12.32
N ASN A 261 11.23 12.51 12.81
CA ASN A 261 12.55 13.02 12.45
C ASN A 261 13.68 12.10 12.95
N ILE A 262 13.57 11.62 14.19
CA ILE A 262 14.47 10.61 14.76
C ILE A 262 14.40 9.34 13.93
N LEU A 263 13.19 8.84 13.67
CA LEU A 263 13.00 7.64 12.85
C LEU A 263 13.60 7.77 11.45
N ALA A 264 13.40 8.91 10.79
CA ALA A 264 13.91 9.16 9.45
C ALA A 264 15.45 9.13 9.43
N THR A 265 16.10 9.65 10.48
CA THR A 265 17.55 9.66 10.63
C THR A 265 18.09 8.25 10.86
N GLU A 266 17.51 7.51 11.81
CA GLU A 266 17.87 6.12 12.10
C GLU A 266 17.63 5.18 10.91
N ALA A 267 16.52 5.38 10.19
CA ALA A 267 16.21 4.60 8.99
C ALA A 267 17.22 4.83 7.86
N LYS A 268 17.79 6.04 7.71
CA LYS A 268 18.86 6.33 6.75
C LYS A 268 20.13 5.55 7.10
N ILE A 269 20.52 5.55 8.37
CA ILE A 269 21.68 4.80 8.88
C ILE A 269 21.45 3.29 8.66
N TRP A 270 20.31 2.77 9.10
CA TRP A 270 19.96 1.36 8.93
C TRP A 270 19.90 0.94 7.45
N ASN A 271 19.36 1.78 6.57
CA ASN A 271 19.34 1.50 5.14
C ASN A 271 20.76 1.40 4.55
N ARG A 272 21.69 2.26 5.00
CA ARG A 272 23.10 2.18 4.60
C ARG A 272 23.74 0.88 5.11
N ASP A 273 23.50 0.54 6.37
CA ASP A 273 24.25 -0.50 7.07
C ASP A 273 23.67 -1.92 6.83
N VAL A 274 22.36 -2.05 6.59
CA VAL A 274 21.68 -3.35 6.43
C VAL A 274 21.25 -3.64 4.99
N PHE A 275 20.66 -2.66 4.28
CA PHE A 275 20.30 -2.87 2.87
C PHE A 275 21.49 -2.65 1.93
N GLY A 276 22.32 -1.65 2.20
CA GLY A 276 23.52 -1.33 1.44
C GLY A 276 23.27 -1.28 -0.09
N CYS A 277 24.26 -1.76 -0.86
CA CYS A 277 24.09 -1.90 -2.31
C CYS A 277 23.41 -3.23 -2.64
N LEU A 278 22.08 -3.21 -2.87
CA LEU A 278 21.27 -4.39 -3.21
C LEU A 278 21.87 -5.23 -4.36
N HIS A 279 22.53 -4.60 -5.33
CA HIS A 279 23.17 -5.30 -6.44
C HIS A 279 24.39 -6.13 -6.00
N LYS A 280 25.23 -5.55 -5.13
CA LYS A 280 26.39 -6.25 -4.56
C LYS A 280 25.93 -7.39 -3.64
N ASN A 281 24.89 -7.16 -2.84
CA ASN A 281 24.38 -8.15 -1.89
C ASN A 281 23.77 -9.38 -2.58
N ASP A 282 23.01 -9.19 -3.65
CA ASP A 282 22.48 -10.27 -4.51
C ASP A 282 23.61 -11.08 -5.17
N THR A 283 24.61 -10.38 -5.71
CA THR A 283 25.78 -11.02 -6.34
C THR A 283 26.57 -11.86 -5.33
N ASN A 284 26.81 -11.33 -4.13
CA ASN A 284 27.53 -12.02 -3.06
C ASN A 284 26.75 -13.24 -2.54
N ALA A 285 25.43 -13.13 -2.36
CA ALA A 285 24.58 -14.26 -1.94
C ALA A 285 24.58 -15.37 -3.01
N ARG A 286 24.52 -15.00 -4.30
CA ARG A 286 24.62 -15.96 -5.41
C ARG A 286 25.97 -16.66 -5.44
N MET A 287 27.07 -15.94 -5.25
CA MET A 287 28.42 -16.52 -5.19
C MET A 287 28.54 -17.56 -4.05
N ARG A 288 28.01 -17.24 -2.86
CA ARG A 288 27.98 -18.17 -1.71
C ARG A 288 27.14 -19.41 -1.98
N LEU A 289 25.99 -19.25 -2.65
CA LEU A 289 25.16 -20.38 -3.05
C LEU A 289 25.90 -21.30 -4.03
N CYS A 290 26.57 -20.74 -5.05
CA CYS A 290 27.39 -21.54 -5.97
C CYS A 290 28.49 -22.30 -5.21
N GLN A 291 29.21 -21.65 -4.30
CA GLN A 291 30.23 -22.30 -3.48
C GLN A 291 29.64 -23.43 -2.61
N ALA A 292 28.46 -23.23 -2.01
CA ALA A 292 27.80 -24.25 -1.22
C ALA A 292 27.33 -25.45 -2.08
N GLN A 293 26.90 -25.20 -3.32
CA GLN A 293 26.51 -26.23 -4.29
C GLN A 293 27.74 -27.00 -4.82
N ASP A 294 28.86 -26.33 -5.05
CA ASP A 294 30.13 -26.95 -5.42
C ASP A 294 30.69 -27.83 -4.27
N GLN A 295 30.55 -27.38 -3.03
CA GLN A 295 30.91 -28.16 -1.84
C GLN A 295 29.99 -29.37 -1.62
N LEU A 296 28.69 -29.22 -1.87
CA LEU A 296 27.72 -30.31 -1.76
C LEU A 296 27.94 -31.38 -2.84
N SER A 297 28.26 -30.96 -4.07
CA SER A 297 28.59 -31.89 -5.16
C SER A 297 29.92 -32.61 -4.92
N SER A 298 30.89 -31.94 -4.29
CA SER A 298 32.17 -32.55 -3.91
C SER A 298 32.07 -33.47 -2.68
N ASN A 299 31.20 -33.15 -1.71
CA ASN A 299 31.00 -33.93 -0.48
C ASN A 299 29.54 -33.84 0.01
N PRO A 300 28.68 -34.84 -0.27
CA PRO A 300 27.27 -34.83 0.06
C PRO A 300 27.01 -35.20 1.53
N SER A 301 27.43 -34.33 2.45
CA SER A 301 27.18 -34.47 3.89
C SER A 301 25.88 -33.76 4.33
N LEU A 302 25.29 -34.20 5.44
CA LEU A 302 24.13 -33.54 6.09
C LEU A 302 24.40 -32.06 6.40
N GLN A 303 25.64 -31.73 6.77
CA GLN A 303 26.06 -30.37 7.07
C GLN A 303 26.15 -29.49 5.81
N ASN A 304 26.67 -30.02 4.70
CA ASN A 304 26.72 -29.31 3.43
C ASN A 304 25.31 -29.11 2.84
N LYS A 305 24.41 -30.07 3.03
CA LYS A 305 23.00 -29.94 2.62
C LYS A 305 22.27 -28.85 3.42
N ALA A 306 22.52 -28.75 4.72
CA ALA A 306 22.00 -27.66 5.55
C ALA A 306 22.58 -26.29 5.17
N ASN A 307 23.88 -26.23 4.83
CA ASN A 307 24.55 -25.02 4.38
C ASN A 307 24.00 -24.52 3.02
N GLU A 308 23.78 -25.42 2.06
CA GLU A 308 23.16 -25.09 0.76
C GLU A 308 21.75 -24.54 0.96
N ALA A 309 20.92 -25.21 1.76
CA ALA A 309 19.56 -24.76 2.05
C ALA A 309 19.55 -23.37 2.73
N SER A 310 20.51 -23.09 3.61
CA SER A 310 20.66 -21.78 4.25
C SER A 310 21.08 -20.70 3.25
N CYS A 311 22.05 -20.99 2.37
CA CYS A 311 22.50 -20.08 1.32
C CYS A 311 21.42 -19.82 0.27
N LEU A 312 20.63 -20.85 -0.07
CA LEU A 312 19.51 -20.75 -1.00
C LEU A 312 18.41 -19.85 -0.42
N LYS A 313 18.10 -20.01 0.87
CA LYS A 313 17.16 -19.15 1.58
C LYS A 313 17.62 -17.69 1.59
N ASP A 314 18.89 -17.42 1.93
CA ASP A 314 19.45 -16.06 1.91
C ASP A 314 19.38 -15.46 0.49
N TYR A 315 19.76 -16.22 -0.55
CA TYR A 315 19.66 -15.76 -1.94
C TYR A 315 18.22 -15.44 -2.36
N ILE A 316 17.26 -16.32 -2.05
CA ILE A 316 15.83 -16.10 -2.32
C ILE A 316 15.34 -14.83 -1.62
N ASP A 317 15.72 -14.62 -0.36
CA ASP A 317 15.33 -13.43 0.40
C ASP A 317 15.93 -12.15 -0.20
N LYS A 318 17.21 -12.15 -0.63
CA LYS A 318 17.81 -11.00 -1.33
C LYS A 318 17.14 -10.71 -2.66
N VAL A 319 16.79 -11.74 -3.44
CA VAL A 319 16.10 -11.59 -4.72
C VAL A 319 14.69 -11.02 -4.53
N LYS A 320 13.94 -11.54 -3.55
CA LYS A 320 12.61 -11.01 -3.18
C LYS A 320 12.68 -9.54 -2.76
N LEU A 321 13.65 -9.18 -1.91
CA LEU A 321 13.85 -7.78 -1.49
C LEU A 321 14.16 -6.87 -2.69
N LYS A 322 15.04 -7.30 -3.59
CA LYS A 322 15.38 -6.57 -4.82
C LYS A 322 14.16 -6.40 -5.72
N GLU A 323 13.32 -7.42 -5.83
CA GLU A 323 12.06 -7.34 -6.55
C GLU A 323 11.11 -6.31 -5.93
N ILE A 324 10.83 -6.40 -4.63
CA ILE A 324 9.96 -5.47 -3.91
C ILE A 324 10.44 -4.03 -4.14
N PHE A 325 11.74 -3.80 -4.04
CA PHE A 325 12.35 -2.49 -4.28
C PHE A 325 12.08 -1.95 -5.70
N TYR A 326 12.30 -2.76 -6.74
CA TYR A 326 12.05 -2.32 -8.12
C TYR A 326 10.56 -2.25 -8.44
N ALA A 327 9.73 -3.13 -7.89
CA ALA A 327 8.29 -3.09 -8.02
C ALA A 327 7.73 -1.76 -7.48
N GLN A 328 8.13 -1.38 -6.25
CA GLN A 328 7.77 -0.10 -5.65
C GLN A 328 8.26 1.09 -6.50
N LYS A 329 9.52 1.09 -6.97
CA LYS A 329 10.07 2.19 -7.78
C LYS A 329 9.48 2.28 -9.19
N SER A 330 9.07 1.16 -9.77
CA SER A 330 8.43 1.12 -11.10
C SER A 330 7.05 1.78 -11.08
N ARG A 331 6.38 1.80 -9.92
CA ARG A 331 5.01 2.29 -9.69
C ARG A 331 3.97 1.58 -10.57
N VAL A 332 4.21 0.32 -10.90
CA VAL A 332 3.26 -0.52 -11.65
C VAL A 332 2.23 -1.09 -10.65
N GLN A 333 1.00 -0.59 -10.68
CA GLN A 333 -0.05 -0.93 -9.70
C GLN A 333 -1.00 -2.06 -10.15
N TRP A 334 -0.93 -2.48 -11.42
CA TRP A 334 -1.89 -3.42 -12.02
C TRP A 334 -1.38 -4.87 -12.10
N LEU A 335 -0.10 -5.12 -11.79
CA LEU A 335 0.42 -6.48 -11.64
C LEU A 335 0.01 -6.99 -10.26
N LYS A 336 -1.05 -7.82 -10.20
CA LYS A 336 -1.33 -8.63 -9.01
C LYS A 336 -0.30 -9.75 -8.93
N CYS A 337 0.22 -9.98 -7.71
CA CYS A 337 1.29 -10.91 -7.37
C CYS A 337 1.18 -12.23 -8.15
N GLY A 338 2.27 -12.63 -8.80
CA GLY A 338 2.29 -13.90 -9.55
C GLY A 338 3.50 -14.13 -10.46
N ASN A 339 4.36 -13.12 -10.71
CA ASN A 339 5.60 -13.33 -11.45
C ASN A 339 6.74 -12.45 -10.91
N LEU A 340 7.84 -13.10 -10.52
CA LEU A 340 9.06 -12.51 -9.93
C LEU A 340 9.92 -11.74 -10.96
N ASN A 341 9.30 -10.88 -11.77
CA ASN A 341 9.95 -10.31 -12.96
C ASN A 341 10.75 -9.03 -12.67
N THR A 342 11.84 -9.18 -11.94
CA THR A 342 12.76 -8.08 -11.56
C THR A 342 13.26 -7.28 -12.77
N ARG A 343 13.54 -7.95 -13.90
CA ARG A 343 14.03 -7.30 -15.14
C ARG A 343 13.00 -6.33 -15.71
N PHE A 344 11.72 -6.71 -15.74
CA PHE A 344 10.65 -5.83 -16.20
C PHE A 344 10.54 -4.57 -15.31
N PHE A 345 10.51 -4.74 -13.98
CA PHE A 345 10.42 -3.62 -13.05
C PHE A 345 11.65 -2.71 -13.10
N HIS A 346 12.85 -3.30 -13.23
CA HIS A 346 14.10 -2.56 -13.35
C HIS A 346 14.11 -1.69 -14.62
N LEU A 347 13.82 -2.29 -15.80
CA LEU A 347 13.75 -1.56 -17.07
C LEU A 347 12.68 -0.46 -17.03
N SER A 348 11.51 -0.75 -16.48
CA SER A 348 10.43 0.23 -16.31
C SER A 348 10.86 1.42 -15.44
N THR A 349 11.62 1.15 -14.38
CA THR A 349 12.17 2.19 -13.50
C THR A 349 13.21 3.05 -14.22
N ILE A 350 14.16 2.43 -14.95
CA ILE A 350 15.19 3.16 -15.71
C ILE A 350 14.56 4.07 -16.76
N ILE A 351 13.63 3.54 -17.56
CA ILE A 351 12.95 4.31 -18.61
C ILE A 351 12.22 5.51 -18.01
N ARG A 352 11.52 5.32 -16.88
CA ARG A 352 10.82 6.40 -16.19
C ARG A 352 11.78 7.45 -15.64
N ARG A 353 12.93 7.04 -15.09
CA ARG A 353 13.98 7.97 -14.65
C ARG A 353 14.51 8.79 -15.82
N HIS A 354 14.84 8.16 -16.93
CA HIS A 354 15.33 8.86 -18.12
C HIS A 354 14.30 9.86 -18.67
N ARG A 355 13.03 9.46 -18.75
CA ARG A 355 11.94 10.33 -19.22
C ARG A 355 11.67 11.53 -18.30
N ASN A 356 11.86 11.35 -17.00
CA ASN A 356 11.57 12.37 -16.01
C ASN A 356 12.79 13.24 -15.66
N ARG A 357 13.99 12.86 -16.09
CA ARG A 357 15.21 13.63 -15.85
C ARG A 357 15.14 14.93 -16.65
N ILE A 358 15.36 16.03 -15.96
CA ILE A 358 15.44 17.36 -16.56
C ILE A 358 16.92 17.66 -16.78
N SER A 359 17.35 17.63 -18.04
CA SER A 359 18.75 17.89 -18.44
C SER A 359 19.00 19.33 -18.82
N CYS A 360 18.03 20.00 -19.45
CA CYS A 360 18.13 21.39 -19.85
C CYS A 360 16.74 22.02 -19.92
N LEU A 361 16.66 23.34 -19.72
CA LEU A 361 15.45 24.14 -19.85
C LEU A 361 15.77 25.44 -20.58
N LYS A 362 14.79 25.99 -21.29
CA LYS A 362 14.86 27.35 -21.83
C LYS A 362 14.36 28.35 -20.81
N ASN A 363 15.11 29.43 -20.61
CA ASN A 363 14.67 30.60 -19.84
C ASN A 363 13.64 31.44 -20.63
N ASP A 364 13.11 32.49 -20.00
CA ASP A 364 12.11 33.36 -20.64
C ASP A 364 12.69 34.19 -21.81
N SER A 365 14.01 34.39 -21.89
CA SER A 365 14.68 34.98 -23.06
C SER A 365 14.92 33.99 -24.21
N GLY A 366 14.52 32.72 -24.05
CA GLY A 366 14.62 31.67 -25.08
C GLY A 366 15.98 30.96 -25.15
N SER A 367 16.93 31.32 -24.29
CA SER A 367 18.26 30.70 -24.18
C SER A 367 18.21 29.39 -23.40
N TRP A 368 19.00 28.40 -23.82
CA TRP A 368 19.11 27.12 -23.12
C TRP A 368 20.00 27.24 -21.88
N VAL A 369 19.53 26.64 -20.80
CA VAL A 369 20.23 26.48 -19.52
C VAL A 369 20.37 24.99 -19.28
N ASP A 370 21.61 24.51 -19.22
CA ASP A 370 21.97 23.09 -19.10
C ASP A 370 22.83 22.78 -17.86
N ASN A 371 23.28 23.81 -17.14
CA ASN A 371 23.95 23.66 -15.85
C ASN A 371 22.94 23.37 -14.72
N GLU A 372 23.27 22.45 -13.81
CA GLU A 372 22.36 22.02 -12.73
C GLU A 372 21.95 23.19 -11.82
N GLU A 373 22.90 24.04 -11.41
CA GLU A 373 22.63 25.23 -10.59
C GLU A 373 21.71 26.24 -11.29
N GLY A 374 21.97 26.52 -12.57
CA GLY A 374 21.14 27.45 -13.36
C GLY A 374 19.73 26.93 -13.57
N ILE A 375 19.56 25.61 -13.76
CA ILE A 375 18.25 24.97 -13.87
C ILE A 375 17.51 25.05 -12.52
N GLU A 376 18.19 24.78 -11.41
CA GLU A 376 17.60 24.86 -10.07
C GLU A 376 17.12 26.29 -9.76
N LEU A 377 17.95 27.31 -10.03
CA LEU A 377 17.58 28.71 -9.88
C LEU A 377 16.36 29.07 -10.73
N LEU A 378 16.36 28.70 -12.02
CA LEU A 378 15.25 28.95 -12.94
C LEU A 378 13.94 28.31 -12.44
N ILE A 379 14.01 27.10 -11.88
CA ILE A 379 12.85 26.42 -11.29
C ILE A 379 12.38 27.15 -10.03
N ASN A 380 13.29 27.51 -9.14
CA ASN A 380 12.97 28.20 -7.89
C ASN A 380 12.32 29.56 -8.14
N ASP A 381 12.91 30.37 -9.01
CA ASP A 381 12.39 31.69 -9.36
C ASP A 381 11.01 31.60 -10.00
N TYR A 382 10.79 30.60 -10.86
CA TYR A 382 9.47 30.39 -11.45
C TYR A 382 8.38 30.16 -10.39
N PHE A 383 8.64 29.32 -9.39
CA PHE A 383 7.64 29.03 -8.34
C PHE A 383 7.54 30.14 -7.29
N LYS A 384 8.66 30.77 -6.91
CA LYS A 384 8.67 31.95 -6.03
C LYS A 384 7.87 33.12 -6.62
N ASN A 385 7.82 33.26 -7.95
CA ASN A 385 7.01 34.26 -8.63
C ASN A 385 5.55 33.82 -8.91
N LEU A 386 5.25 32.52 -8.89
CA LEU A 386 3.91 32.00 -9.19
C LEU A 386 2.96 32.08 -7.99
N TYR A 387 3.45 31.78 -6.79
CA TYR A 387 2.64 31.64 -5.58
C TYR A 387 2.40 32.90 -4.72
N PRO A 388 2.97 34.09 -5.00
CA PRO A 388 2.55 35.33 -4.35
C PRO A 388 1.13 35.75 -4.76
N SER A 389 0.32 36.17 -3.79
CA SER A 389 -1.00 36.77 -4.01
C SER A 389 -0.90 38.04 -4.86
N LYS A 390 -1.94 38.27 -5.67
CA LYS A 390 -2.14 39.54 -6.40
C LYS A 390 -2.98 40.56 -5.63
N PHE A 391 -3.36 40.26 -4.38
CA PHE A 391 -4.20 41.11 -3.53
C PHE A 391 -5.46 41.65 -4.25
N PRO A 392 -6.31 40.76 -4.79
CA PRO A 392 -7.51 41.20 -5.48
C PRO A 392 -8.50 41.91 -4.54
N SER A 393 -9.17 42.95 -5.05
CA SER A 393 -10.33 43.54 -4.37
C SER A 393 -11.55 42.64 -4.58
N ILE A 394 -11.97 41.97 -3.51
CA ILE A 394 -13.10 41.01 -3.52
C ILE A 394 -14.19 41.54 -2.57
N PRO A 395 -15.45 41.69 -3.02
CA PRO A 395 -16.58 42.04 -2.15
C PRO A 395 -16.82 40.98 -1.07
N ASP A 396 -17.15 41.40 0.15
CA ASP A 396 -17.28 40.49 1.31
C ASP A 396 -18.40 39.46 1.17
N ASP A 397 -19.51 39.82 0.54
CA ASP A 397 -20.67 38.95 0.33
C ASP A 397 -20.71 38.34 -1.08
N LEU A 398 -19.67 38.57 -1.90
CA LEU A 398 -19.64 38.22 -3.32
C LEU A 398 -20.89 38.74 -4.07
N CYS A 399 -21.36 39.93 -3.71
CA CYS A 399 -22.56 40.57 -4.27
C CYS A 399 -23.84 39.72 -4.14
N GLY A 400 -23.96 38.93 -3.06
CA GLY A 400 -25.12 38.07 -2.81
C GLY A 400 -25.28 36.90 -3.81
N LEU A 401 -24.22 36.55 -4.56
CA LEU A 401 -24.28 35.51 -5.61
C LEU A 401 -24.53 34.11 -5.05
N LEU A 402 -24.05 33.84 -3.84
CA LEU A 402 -24.13 32.52 -3.21
C LEU A 402 -25.22 32.51 -2.14
N PRO A 403 -26.18 31.57 -2.19
CA PRO A 403 -27.14 31.42 -1.12
C PRO A 403 -26.47 30.84 0.14
N LYS A 404 -26.96 31.24 1.31
CA LYS A 404 -26.59 30.61 2.59
C LYS A 404 -27.29 29.25 2.68
N VAL A 405 -26.62 28.18 2.26
CA VAL A 405 -27.19 26.83 2.20
C VAL A 405 -26.90 26.00 3.45
N ILE A 406 -25.80 26.30 4.14
CA ILE A 406 -25.38 25.59 5.35
C ILE A 406 -26.07 26.21 6.56
N SER A 407 -26.85 25.38 7.26
CA SER A 407 -27.53 25.77 8.50
C SER A 407 -26.61 25.62 9.72
N ASP A 408 -27.04 26.15 10.87
CA ASP A 408 -26.28 26.00 12.11
C ASP A 408 -26.19 24.53 12.58
N ASN A 409 -27.24 23.73 12.33
CA ASN A 409 -27.21 22.28 12.57
C ASN A 409 -26.19 21.57 11.66
N ASP A 410 -26.07 21.99 10.40
CA ASP A 410 -25.06 21.47 9.48
C ASP A 410 -23.65 21.84 9.95
N ASN A 411 -23.46 23.08 10.43
CA ASN A 411 -22.20 23.53 11.02
C ASN A 411 -21.84 22.70 12.24
N ASN A 412 -22.78 22.41 13.14
CA ASN A 412 -22.55 21.53 14.29
C ASN A 412 -22.06 20.13 13.86
N PHE A 413 -22.61 19.58 12.77
CA PHE A 413 -22.11 18.33 12.20
C PHE A 413 -20.70 18.46 11.61
N LEU A 414 -20.44 19.54 10.86
CA LEU A 414 -19.15 19.82 10.24
C LEU A 414 -18.04 20.04 11.27
N THR A 415 -18.35 20.68 12.40
CA THR A 415 -17.39 21.01 13.45
C THR A 415 -17.38 20.07 14.64
N ARG A 416 -18.12 18.96 14.59
CA ARG A 416 -18.11 17.97 15.67
C ARG A 416 -16.70 17.43 15.94
N PRO A 417 -16.36 17.11 17.20
CA PRO A 417 -15.09 16.47 17.54
C PRO A 417 -14.84 15.20 16.70
N VAL A 418 -13.57 14.96 16.37
CA VAL A 418 -13.17 13.77 15.61
C VAL A 418 -13.02 12.58 16.55
N THR A 419 -13.69 11.47 16.23
CA THR A 419 -13.55 10.21 16.97
C THR A 419 -12.31 9.43 16.50
N GLU A 420 -11.76 8.59 17.38
CA GLU A 420 -10.65 7.72 17.02
C GLU A 420 -11.02 6.75 15.89
N GLU A 421 -12.23 6.19 15.93
CA GLU A 421 -12.75 5.33 14.87
C GLU A 421 -12.77 6.05 13.51
N GLN A 422 -13.17 7.33 13.47
CA GLN A 422 -13.14 8.13 12.24
C GLN A 422 -11.71 8.28 11.69
N ILE A 423 -10.72 8.43 12.57
CA ILE A 423 -9.31 8.56 12.20
C ILE A 423 -8.78 7.25 11.63
N VAL A 424 -9.03 6.14 12.33
CA VAL A 424 -8.63 4.79 11.90
C VAL A 424 -9.24 4.48 10.53
N ASN A 425 -10.54 4.67 10.37
CA ASN A 425 -11.24 4.46 9.11
C ASN A 425 -10.67 5.33 7.98
N THR A 426 -10.27 6.57 8.28
CA THR A 426 -9.62 7.47 7.31
C THR A 426 -8.27 6.91 6.86
N VAL A 427 -7.43 6.44 7.80
CA VAL A 427 -6.14 5.82 7.50
C VAL A 427 -6.32 4.58 6.64
N LEU A 428 -7.30 3.73 6.95
CA LEU A 428 -7.61 2.52 6.18
C LEU A 428 -8.04 2.83 4.74
N GLN A 429 -8.80 3.90 4.50
CA GLN A 429 -9.20 4.34 3.16
C GLN A 429 -8.03 4.87 2.30
N MET A 430 -6.92 5.27 2.92
CA MET A 430 -5.77 5.84 2.21
C MET A 430 -4.92 4.75 1.55
N GLY A 431 -4.27 5.08 0.43
CA GLY A 431 -3.48 4.12 -0.35
C GLY A 431 -2.16 3.72 0.34
N LEU A 432 -1.82 2.43 0.28
CA LEU A 432 -0.64 1.83 0.93
C LEU A 432 0.69 2.42 0.43
N LEU A 433 0.95 2.31 -0.88
CA LEU A 433 2.26 2.60 -1.49
C LEU A 433 2.24 3.92 -2.30
N LYS A 434 1.49 4.93 -1.83
CA LYS A 434 1.51 6.27 -2.43
C LYS A 434 2.80 6.99 -2.02
N SER A 435 3.31 7.85 -2.91
CA SER A 435 4.55 8.58 -2.65
C SER A 435 4.42 9.44 -1.37
N PRO A 436 5.42 9.38 -0.47
CA PRO A 436 5.40 10.12 0.79
C PRO A 436 5.70 11.60 0.56
N GLY A 437 5.46 12.41 1.60
CA GLY A 437 5.91 13.80 1.64
C GLY A 437 7.35 13.92 2.14
N PRO A 438 7.75 15.11 2.62
CA PRO A 438 9.05 15.35 3.25
C PRO A 438 9.43 14.41 4.39
N ASP A 439 8.46 13.88 5.13
CA ASP A 439 8.69 12.89 6.20
C ASP A 439 9.21 11.53 5.69
N GLY A 440 9.05 11.23 4.40
CA GLY A 440 9.43 9.95 3.80
C GLY A 440 8.53 8.77 4.17
N LEU A 441 7.47 8.95 4.95
CA LEU A 441 6.63 7.89 5.48
C LEU A 441 5.41 7.60 4.57
N GLN A 442 5.29 6.35 4.14
CA GLN A 442 4.21 5.88 3.26
C GLN A 442 3.03 5.31 4.06
N GLY A 443 1.87 5.16 3.43
CA GLY A 443 0.67 4.64 4.11
C GLY A 443 0.82 3.24 4.68
N ILE A 444 1.68 2.39 4.09
CA ILE A 444 2.01 1.07 4.62
C ILE A 444 2.64 1.15 6.02
N PHE A 445 3.49 2.15 6.28
CA PHE A 445 4.07 2.35 7.61
C PHE A 445 2.99 2.64 8.65
N TYR A 446 2.02 3.49 8.31
CA TYR A 446 0.94 3.82 9.24
C TYR A 446 0.03 2.64 9.54
N LYS A 447 -0.26 1.81 8.53
CA LYS A 447 -1.16 0.67 8.69
C LYS A 447 -0.50 -0.51 9.39
N ASP A 448 0.75 -0.82 9.06
CA ASP A 448 1.44 -1.99 9.62
C ASP A 448 1.92 -1.76 11.06
N TYR A 449 2.16 -0.50 11.44
CA TYR A 449 2.65 -0.14 12.78
C TYR A 449 1.65 0.70 13.58
N TRP A 450 0.35 0.59 13.27
CA TRP A 450 -0.69 1.38 13.91
C TRP A 450 -0.73 1.17 15.43
N ASP A 451 -0.49 -0.05 15.92
CA ASP A 451 -0.45 -0.34 17.37
C ASP A 451 0.61 0.46 18.13
N ILE A 452 1.65 0.94 17.42
CA ILE A 452 2.75 1.71 18.00
C ILE A 452 2.49 3.21 17.84
N ILE A 453 2.20 3.67 16.62
CA ILE A 453 2.11 5.11 16.32
C ILE A 453 0.69 5.68 16.41
N GLY A 454 -0.33 4.81 16.39
CA GLY A 454 -1.75 5.14 16.34
C GLY A 454 -2.17 6.11 17.45
N PRO A 455 -1.85 5.87 18.73
CA PRO A 455 -2.19 6.78 19.81
C PRO A 455 -1.65 8.21 19.60
N SER A 456 -0.41 8.34 19.15
CA SER A 456 0.21 9.65 18.88
C SER A 456 -0.39 10.33 17.64
N VAL A 457 -0.71 9.58 16.59
CA VAL A 457 -1.41 10.10 15.40
C VAL A 457 -2.82 10.58 15.77
N VAL A 458 -3.55 9.80 16.56
CA VAL A 458 -4.91 10.15 17.02
C VAL A 458 -4.87 11.41 17.87
N SER A 459 -3.93 11.51 18.82
CA SER A 459 -3.73 12.71 19.64
C SER A 459 -3.44 13.94 18.78
N MET A 460 -2.52 13.84 17.83
CA MET A 460 -2.18 14.93 16.90
C MET A 460 -3.40 15.41 16.10
N VAL A 461 -4.18 14.47 15.54
CA VAL A 461 -5.37 14.83 14.76
C VAL A 461 -6.44 15.46 15.65
N LYS A 462 -6.71 14.91 16.84
CA LYS A 462 -7.68 15.48 17.78
C LYS A 462 -7.30 16.90 18.21
N LYS A 463 -6.05 17.13 18.61
CA LYS A 463 -5.52 18.45 18.98
C LYS A 463 -5.71 19.50 17.87
N PHE A 464 -5.56 19.11 16.59
CA PHE A 464 -5.84 20.01 15.47
C PHE A 464 -7.31 20.44 15.42
N PHE A 465 -8.25 19.50 15.57
CA PHE A 465 -9.69 19.80 15.52
C PHE A 465 -10.20 20.47 16.81
N GLU A 466 -9.54 20.29 17.94
CA GLU A 466 -9.90 20.95 19.21
C GLU A 466 -9.37 22.39 19.27
N ASN A 467 -8.08 22.59 18.98
CA ASN A 467 -7.38 23.84 19.25
C ASN A 467 -7.01 24.63 18.00
N GLY A 468 -7.15 24.05 16.80
CA GLY A 468 -6.69 24.70 15.56
C GLY A 468 -5.17 24.83 15.46
N ILE A 469 -4.41 23.91 16.07
CA ILE A 469 -2.94 23.94 16.04
C ILE A 469 -2.43 22.89 15.05
N LEU A 470 -1.67 23.33 14.05
CA LEU A 470 -0.98 22.45 13.10
C LEU A 470 0.52 22.70 13.16
N HIS A 471 1.31 21.70 13.51
CA HIS A 471 2.76 21.84 13.56
C HIS A 471 3.33 22.15 12.16
N PRO A 472 4.22 23.15 12.00
CA PRO A 472 4.72 23.58 10.68
C PRO A 472 5.30 22.44 9.83
N ASP A 473 6.03 21.53 10.45
CA ASP A 473 6.65 20.39 9.76
C ASP A 473 5.65 19.37 9.20
N ILE A 474 4.46 19.26 9.79
CA ILE A 474 3.42 18.37 9.27
C ILE A 474 2.94 18.87 7.90
N ASN A 475 2.90 20.19 7.70
CA ASN A 475 2.43 20.81 6.46
C ASN A 475 3.57 21.11 5.46
N LYS A 476 4.82 20.67 5.73
CA LYS A 476 5.88 20.69 4.72
C LYS A 476 5.48 19.81 3.54
N THR A 477 5.68 20.31 2.31
CA THR A 477 5.22 19.64 1.09
C THR A 477 6.27 19.73 -0.01
N PHE A 478 6.56 18.61 -0.67
CA PHE A 478 7.37 18.62 -1.89
C PHE A 478 6.54 18.89 -3.13
N ILE A 479 7.05 19.68 -4.08
CA ILE A 479 6.50 19.84 -5.42
C ILE A 479 7.36 19.03 -6.39
N THR A 480 6.81 17.95 -6.94
CA THR A 480 7.50 17.15 -7.97
C THR A 480 6.99 17.52 -9.36
N LEU A 481 7.91 17.61 -10.33
CA LEU A 481 7.62 18.04 -11.69
C LEU A 481 7.36 16.84 -12.62
N PHE A 482 6.16 16.78 -13.18
CA PHE A 482 5.79 15.76 -14.17
C PHE A 482 5.66 16.36 -15.58
N PRO A 483 6.39 15.83 -16.58
CA PRO A 483 6.33 16.36 -17.94
C PRO A 483 4.97 16.07 -18.59
N LYS A 484 4.32 17.09 -19.18
CA LYS A 484 3.06 16.92 -19.92
C LYS A 484 3.25 16.30 -21.30
N ILE A 485 4.41 16.52 -21.92
CA ILE A 485 4.76 16.04 -23.26
C ILE A 485 6.13 15.34 -23.24
N SER A 486 6.48 14.66 -24.32
CA SER A 486 7.86 14.17 -24.54
C SER A 486 8.81 15.35 -24.76
N ASN A 487 9.99 15.30 -24.14
CA ASN A 487 11.06 16.30 -24.28
C ASN A 487 10.59 17.74 -23.97
N PRO A 488 10.22 18.04 -22.70
CA PRO A 488 9.77 19.37 -22.30
C PRO A 488 10.93 20.39 -22.37
N SER A 489 10.72 21.51 -23.06
CA SER A 489 11.72 22.58 -23.18
C SER A 489 11.59 23.72 -22.16
N HIS A 490 10.42 23.90 -21.53
CA HIS A 490 10.16 24.98 -20.58
C HIS A 490 9.48 24.47 -19.31
N ILE A 491 9.73 25.14 -18.19
CA ILE A 491 9.13 24.81 -16.88
C ILE A 491 7.59 24.83 -16.92
N LYS A 492 7.00 25.73 -17.72
CA LYS A 492 5.55 25.88 -17.89
C LYS A 492 4.86 24.60 -18.40
N ILE A 493 5.61 23.74 -19.11
CA ILE A 493 5.16 22.47 -19.69
C ILE A 493 5.12 21.33 -18.65
N PHE A 494 5.72 21.52 -17.48
CA PHE A 494 5.60 20.57 -16.38
C PHE A 494 4.30 20.80 -15.60
N ARG A 495 3.77 19.71 -15.06
CA ARG A 495 2.68 19.69 -14.09
C ARG A 495 3.31 19.54 -12.69
N PRO A 496 3.20 20.55 -11.82
CA PRO A 496 3.60 20.40 -10.42
C PRO A 496 2.60 19.45 -9.73
N ILE A 497 3.11 18.52 -8.93
CA ILE A 497 2.32 17.62 -8.07
C ILE A 497 2.83 17.77 -6.64
N SER A 498 1.92 18.05 -5.71
CA SER A 498 2.21 18.24 -4.30
C SER A 498 2.24 16.89 -3.58
N LEU A 499 3.37 16.58 -2.94
CA LEU A 499 3.56 15.41 -2.09
C LEU A 499 3.48 15.83 -0.63
N CYS A 500 2.26 15.85 -0.09
CA CYS A 500 2.05 16.15 1.33
C CYS A 500 2.35 14.92 2.20
N ASN A 501 2.79 15.16 3.42
CA ASN A 501 2.96 14.14 4.47
C ASN A 501 1.69 13.32 4.67
N PHE A 502 1.84 12.04 4.99
CA PHE A 502 0.68 11.15 5.16
C PHE A 502 -0.14 11.56 6.39
N SER A 503 0.53 11.96 7.47
CA SER A 503 -0.08 12.51 8.70
C SER A 503 -1.00 13.71 8.41
N TYR A 504 -0.52 14.70 7.65
CA TYR A 504 -1.33 15.83 7.18
C TYR A 504 -2.53 15.37 6.35
N LYS A 505 -2.32 14.39 5.46
CA LYS A 505 -3.38 13.90 4.58
C LYS A 505 -4.54 13.29 5.36
N ILE A 506 -4.34 12.75 6.56
CA ILE A 506 -5.42 12.28 7.44
C ILE A 506 -6.36 13.44 7.78
N ILE A 507 -5.83 14.56 8.24
CA ILE A 507 -6.59 15.78 8.59
C ILE A 507 -7.37 16.28 7.36
N SER A 508 -6.66 16.52 6.26
CA SER A 508 -7.29 17.02 5.02
C SER A 508 -8.37 16.07 4.47
N LYS A 509 -8.20 14.75 4.64
CA LYS A 509 -9.14 13.74 4.19
C LYS A 509 -10.40 13.70 5.05
N ILE A 510 -10.27 13.89 6.37
CA ILE A 510 -11.43 14.06 7.26
C ILE A 510 -12.22 15.29 6.85
N LEU A 511 -11.55 16.42 6.64
CA LEU A 511 -12.19 17.66 6.18
C LEU A 511 -12.90 17.45 4.84
N ALA A 512 -12.23 16.79 3.89
CA ALA A 512 -12.76 16.50 2.57
C ALA A 512 -14.00 15.58 2.64
N ASN A 513 -13.97 14.55 3.48
CA ASN A 513 -15.09 13.62 3.66
C ASN A 513 -16.31 14.32 4.26
N ARG A 514 -16.10 15.23 5.23
CA ARG A 514 -17.16 16.08 5.81
C ARG A 514 -17.73 17.06 4.79
N LEU A 515 -16.89 17.75 4.01
CA LEU A 515 -17.36 18.67 2.97
C LEU A 515 -18.14 17.94 1.86
N LYS A 516 -17.70 16.74 1.48
CA LYS A 516 -18.28 15.97 0.38
C LYS A 516 -19.77 15.70 0.53
N SER A 517 -20.27 15.50 1.76
CA SER A 517 -21.69 15.24 1.99
C SER A 517 -22.59 16.44 1.71
N PHE A 518 -22.05 17.66 1.69
CA PHE A 518 -22.83 18.89 1.49
C PHE A 518 -22.73 19.45 0.06
N LEU A 519 -21.75 19.01 -0.74
CA LEU A 519 -21.57 19.48 -2.12
C LEU A 519 -22.87 19.44 -2.96
N PRO A 520 -23.70 18.38 -2.93
CA PRO A 520 -24.92 18.35 -3.73
C PRO A 520 -25.93 19.46 -3.41
N ARG A 521 -25.84 20.10 -2.24
CA ARG A 521 -26.77 21.15 -1.82
C ARG A 521 -26.48 22.52 -2.45
N PHE A 522 -25.22 22.79 -2.79
CA PHE A 522 -24.81 24.11 -3.30
C PHE A 522 -24.08 24.09 -4.65
N ILE A 523 -23.56 22.94 -5.08
CA ILE A 523 -22.94 22.80 -6.42
C ILE A 523 -24.04 22.67 -7.48
N SER A 524 -23.95 23.51 -8.50
CA SER A 524 -24.86 23.52 -9.65
C SER A 524 -24.86 22.18 -10.42
N PRO A 525 -25.99 21.81 -11.05
CA PRO A 525 -26.08 20.58 -11.84
C PRO A 525 -25.07 20.54 -13.00
N ASN A 526 -24.61 21.70 -13.48
CA ASN A 526 -23.64 21.86 -14.56
C ASN A 526 -22.19 21.41 -14.23
N GLN A 527 -21.86 21.17 -12.96
CA GLN A 527 -20.55 20.63 -12.55
C GLN A 527 -20.64 19.11 -12.35
N ASN A 528 -19.93 18.35 -13.18
CA ASN A 528 -20.00 16.90 -13.19
C ASN A 528 -18.78 16.20 -12.58
N ALA A 529 -17.68 16.91 -12.32
CA ALA A 529 -16.50 16.32 -11.68
C ALA A 529 -16.58 16.34 -10.16
N PHE A 530 -16.07 15.29 -9.51
CA PHE A 530 -15.93 15.15 -8.05
C PHE A 530 -17.24 15.21 -7.24
N VAL A 531 -18.40 15.30 -7.90
CA VAL A 531 -19.72 15.19 -7.26
C VAL A 531 -20.15 13.72 -7.25
N LYS A 532 -20.76 13.28 -6.15
CA LYS A 532 -21.26 11.90 -6.00
C LYS A 532 -22.33 11.62 -7.07
N ASP A 533 -22.35 10.39 -7.58
CA ASP A 533 -23.36 9.87 -8.51
C ASP A 533 -23.42 10.58 -9.88
N LYS A 534 -22.41 11.38 -10.23
CA LYS A 534 -22.26 11.98 -11.56
C LYS A 534 -21.20 11.26 -12.39
N SER A 535 -21.49 11.07 -13.68
CA SER A 535 -20.59 10.37 -14.60
C SER A 535 -19.84 11.35 -15.52
N ILE A 536 -18.61 10.98 -15.88
CA ILE A 536 -17.87 11.66 -16.95
C ILE A 536 -18.63 11.56 -18.28
N PHE A 537 -19.35 10.46 -18.49
CA PHE A 537 -20.08 10.20 -19.73
C PHE A 537 -21.27 11.13 -19.93
N ASP A 538 -21.93 11.58 -18.85
CA ASP A 538 -23.03 12.54 -18.95
C ASP A 538 -22.58 13.84 -19.61
N SER A 539 -21.40 14.33 -19.22
CA SER A 539 -20.79 15.53 -19.81
C SER A 539 -20.45 15.33 -21.28
N ILE A 540 -19.93 14.15 -21.64
CA ILE A 540 -19.53 13.82 -23.00
C ILE A 540 -20.77 13.69 -23.91
N LEU A 541 -21.81 13.01 -23.45
CA LEU A 541 -23.05 12.79 -24.20
C LEU A 541 -23.79 14.10 -24.46
N ILE A 542 -23.99 14.93 -23.42
CA ILE A 542 -24.63 16.25 -23.56
C ILE A 542 -23.84 17.11 -24.55
N THR A 543 -22.51 17.13 -24.43
CA THR A 543 -21.65 17.90 -25.31
C THR A 543 -21.72 17.42 -26.76
N ASN A 544 -21.70 16.10 -26.99
CA ASN A 544 -21.87 15.51 -28.32
C ASN A 544 -23.22 15.90 -28.95
N GLU A 545 -24.32 15.84 -28.19
CA GLU A 545 -25.65 16.19 -28.69
C GLU A 545 -25.77 17.68 -29.06
N ILE A 546 -25.13 18.55 -28.27
CA ILE A 546 -25.07 19.99 -28.57
C ILE A 546 -24.29 20.24 -29.85
N PHE A 547 -23.11 19.64 -30.01
CA PHE A 547 -22.31 19.82 -31.22
C PHE A 547 -22.96 19.19 -32.45
N HIS A 548 -23.65 18.05 -32.31
CA HIS A 548 -24.48 17.49 -33.38
C HIS A 548 -25.58 18.48 -33.79
N SER A 549 -26.26 19.09 -32.83
CA SER A 549 -27.26 20.13 -33.09
C SER A 549 -26.66 21.39 -33.76
N PHE A 550 -25.40 21.74 -33.51
CA PHE A 550 -24.72 22.88 -34.15
C PHE A 550 -24.49 22.65 -35.66
N GLN A 551 -24.43 21.39 -36.09
CA GLN A 551 -24.27 21.03 -37.51
C GLN A 551 -25.60 20.99 -38.25
N HIS A 552 -26.65 20.49 -37.59
CA HIS A 552 -27.91 20.18 -38.27
C HIS A 552 -29.03 21.21 -38.06
N LYS A 553 -28.84 22.20 -37.18
CA LYS A 553 -29.85 23.24 -37.00
C LYS A 553 -29.87 24.23 -38.16
N GLU A 554 -30.97 24.21 -38.89
CA GLU A 554 -31.34 25.22 -39.87
C GLU A 554 -32.07 26.40 -39.21
N GLY A 555 -31.81 27.62 -39.71
CA GLY A 555 -32.49 28.84 -39.26
C GLY A 555 -31.57 30.05 -39.06
N SER A 556 -32.18 31.20 -38.73
CA SER A 556 -31.51 32.50 -38.63
C SER A 556 -30.64 32.70 -37.38
N LYS A 557 -30.72 31.80 -36.39
CA LYS A 557 -29.96 31.89 -35.13
C LYS A 557 -28.72 31.00 -35.21
N ALA A 558 -27.55 31.61 -35.06
CA ALA A 558 -26.28 30.92 -34.93
C ALA A 558 -25.83 30.79 -33.46
N TRP A 559 -24.97 29.80 -33.20
CA TRP A 559 -24.53 29.41 -31.86
C TRP A 559 -23.01 29.29 -31.79
N MET A 560 -22.47 29.45 -30.59
CA MET A 560 -21.06 29.34 -30.29
C MET A 560 -20.83 28.48 -29.05
N ALA A 561 -19.75 27.71 -29.09
CA ALA A 561 -19.21 26.95 -27.97
C ALA A 561 -17.80 27.45 -27.68
N LEU A 562 -17.53 27.80 -26.42
CA LEU A 562 -16.25 28.28 -25.96
C LEU A 562 -15.63 27.19 -25.08
N LYS A 563 -14.48 26.69 -25.50
CA LYS A 563 -13.63 25.83 -24.67
C LYS A 563 -12.61 26.71 -23.97
N ILE A 564 -12.76 26.82 -22.66
CA ILE A 564 -11.95 27.68 -21.80
C ILE A 564 -10.87 26.83 -21.12
N ASP A 565 -9.62 27.27 -21.20
CA ASP A 565 -8.47 26.67 -20.51
C ASP A 565 -7.96 27.64 -19.43
N PHE A 566 -7.90 27.21 -18.18
CA PHE A 566 -7.38 28.03 -17.08
C PHE A 566 -5.85 27.95 -16.98
N GLU A 567 -5.21 29.10 -16.75
CA GLU A 567 -3.78 29.14 -16.48
C GLU A 567 -3.48 28.65 -15.07
N LYS A 568 -2.87 27.47 -15.00
CA LYS A 568 -2.32 26.91 -13.75
C LYS A 568 -3.36 26.90 -12.62
N ALA A 569 -4.59 26.50 -12.93
CA ALA A 569 -5.79 26.70 -12.11
C ALA A 569 -5.60 26.52 -10.58
N PHE A 570 -5.10 25.37 -10.12
CA PHE A 570 -4.88 25.15 -8.68
C PHE A 570 -3.80 26.07 -8.09
N ASP A 571 -2.76 26.45 -8.85
CA ASP A 571 -1.62 27.20 -8.33
C ASP A 571 -1.93 28.71 -8.16
N CYS A 572 -2.94 29.23 -8.85
CA CYS A 572 -3.25 30.68 -8.91
C CYS A 572 -4.47 31.12 -8.08
N LEU A 573 -5.20 30.18 -7.47
CA LEU A 573 -6.45 30.49 -6.76
C LEU A 573 -6.19 31.29 -5.48
N GLU A 574 -6.80 32.47 -5.36
CA GLU A 574 -6.58 33.38 -4.23
C GLU A 574 -7.25 32.88 -2.94
N TRP A 575 -6.54 32.93 -1.82
CA TRP A 575 -7.02 32.38 -0.56
C TRP A 575 -8.18 33.17 0.05
N ASP A 576 -8.12 34.50 -0.01
CA ASP A 576 -9.21 35.37 0.49
C ASP A 576 -10.53 35.06 -0.23
N PHE A 577 -10.47 34.82 -1.54
CA PHE A 577 -11.62 34.40 -2.34
C PHE A 577 -12.21 33.07 -1.83
N ILE A 578 -11.37 32.08 -1.53
CA ILE A 578 -11.82 30.80 -0.97
C ILE A 578 -12.57 31.04 0.34
N TYR A 579 -12.02 31.85 1.25
CA TYR A 579 -12.63 32.10 2.55
C TYR A 579 -14.00 32.80 2.41
N LYS A 580 -14.09 33.81 1.54
CA LYS A 580 -15.34 34.50 1.24
C LYS A 580 -16.39 33.56 0.64
N VAL A 581 -16.02 32.68 -0.28
CA VAL A 581 -16.93 31.66 -0.85
C VAL A 581 -17.54 30.78 0.24
N PHE A 582 -16.70 30.22 1.14
CA PHE A 582 -17.21 29.37 2.21
C PHE A 582 -18.03 30.17 3.25
N LYS A 583 -17.67 31.42 3.53
CA LYS A 583 -18.45 32.29 4.42
C LYS A 583 -19.83 32.59 3.83
N SER A 584 -19.93 32.96 2.55
CA SER A 584 -21.19 33.22 1.86
C SER A 584 -22.11 31.99 1.77
N LEU A 585 -21.54 30.78 1.69
CA LEU A 585 -22.30 29.53 1.72
C LEU A 585 -22.87 29.19 3.11
N GLY A 586 -22.45 29.89 4.17
CA GLY A 586 -22.92 29.72 5.54
C GLY A 586 -22.05 28.86 6.45
N PHE A 587 -20.81 28.54 6.05
CA PHE A 587 -19.89 27.82 6.94
C PHE A 587 -19.45 28.72 8.10
N ASN A 588 -19.35 28.13 9.30
CA ASN A 588 -18.91 28.86 10.50
C ASN A 588 -17.40 29.15 10.50
N ASP A 589 -16.98 30.05 11.38
CA ASP A 589 -15.58 30.50 11.45
C ASP A 589 -14.62 29.41 11.89
N THR A 590 -15.06 28.47 12.72
CA THR A 590 -14.26 27.31 13.14
C THR A 590 -13.85 26.45 11.94
N TRP A 591 -14.81 26.10 11.07
CA TRP A 591 -14.53 25.33 9.86
C TRP A 591 -13.62 26.08 8.89
N ILE A 592 -13.89 27.36 8.69
CA ILE A 592 -13.08 28.24 7.84
C ILE A 592 -11.66 28.35 8.39
N ASN A 593 -11.48 28.40 9.71
CA ASN A 593 -10.17 28.44 10.35
C ASN A 593 -9.36 27.15 10.12
N TRP A 594 -9.98 25.97 10.24
CA TRP A 594 -9.31 24.71 9.89
C TRP A 594 -8.88 24.66 8.42
N LEU A 595 -9.74 25.16 7.53
CA LEU A 595 -9.42 25.28 6.11
C LEU A 595 -8.25 26.26 5.88
N LYS A 596 -8.28 27.43 6.52
CA LYS A 596 -7.19 28.43 6.52
C LYS A 596 -5.87 27.78 6.90
N LEU A 597 -5.81 27.17 8.08
CA LEU A 597 -4.61 26.50 8.58
C LEU A 597 -4.06 25.45 7.60
N CYS A 598 -4.94 24.64 6.99
CA CYS A 598 -4.53 23.63 6.03
C CYS A 598 -3.87 24.24 4.78
N ILE A 599 -4.40 25.34 4.23
CA ILE A 599 -3.89 25.91 2.98
C ILE A 599 -2.77 26.94 3.19
N SER A 600 -2.80 27.73 4.26
CA SER A 600 -1.90 28.87 4.44
C SER A 600 -0.60 28.56 5.19
N SER A 601 -0.58 27.57 6.08
CA SER A 601 0.62 27.22 6.87
C SER A 601 1.63 26.34 6.13
N VAL A 602 1.47 26.17 4.81
CA VAL A 602 2.28 25.25 4.01
C VAL A 602 3.66 25.84 3.70
N SER A 603 4.69 24.99 3.77
CA SER A 603 6.04 25.30 3.27
C SER A 603 6.37 24.37 2.10
N PHE A 604 6.76 24.94 0.96
CA PHE A 604 7.07 24.18 -0.26
C PHE A 604 8.57 24.09 -0.51
N GLN A 605 8.99 22.95 -1.05
CA GLN A 605 10.28 22.76 -1.73
C GLN A 605 10.05 22.06 -3.05
N VAL A 606 10.72 22.47 -4.11
CA VAL A 606 10.59 21.85 -5.43
C VAL A 606 11.63 20.74 -5.56
N LEU A 607 11.21 19.58 -6.06
CA LEU A 607 12.11 18.47 -6.34
C LEU A 607 12.64 18.58 -7.76
N TYR A 608 13.91 18.95 -7.89
CA TYR A 608 14.68 18.89 -9.14
C TYR A 608 15.54 17.62 -9.17
N ASN A 609 15.29 16.73 -10.14
CA ASN A 609 15.99 15.44 -10.29
C ASN A 609 16.08 14.57 -9.02
N GLY A 610 15.22 14.81 -8.02
CA GLY A 610 15.18 14.10 -6.74
C GLY A 610 15.81 14.85 -5.57
N ALA A 611 16.49 15.97 -5.80
CA ALA A 611 16.99 16.88 -4.78
C ALA A 611 15.94 17.96 -4.45
N PRO A 612 15.70 18.27 -3.17
CA PRO A 612 14.84 19.36 -2.76
C PRO A 612 15.58 20.70 -2.87
N SER A 613 14.88 21.70 -3.39
CA SER A 613 15.33 23.09 -3.45
C SER A 613 15.12 23.84 -2.14
N ASP A 614 15.44 25.13 -2.13
CA ASP A 614 15.11 26.06 -1.04
C ASP A 614 13.62 26.06 -0.69
N HIS A 615 13.35 26.31 0.59
CA HIS A 615 12.01 26.53 1.10
C HIS A 615 11.43 27.85 0.60
N PHE A 616 10.14 27.85 0.29
CA PHE A 616 9.36 29.07 0.11
C PHE A 616 7.93 28.90 0.65
N HIS A 617 7.32 30.04 1.00
CA HIS A 617 5.96 30.09 1.52
C HIS A 617 5.04 30.73 0.49
N PRO A 618 3.97 30.04 0.04
CA PRO A 618 3.00 30.63 -0.87
C PRO A 618 2.08 31.62 -0.11
N SER A 619 1.42 32.51 -0.85
CA SER A 619 0.29 33.31 -0.34
C SER A 619 -0.98 33.15 -1.18
N ARG A 620 -0.96 32.25 -2.16
CA ARG A 620 -2.12 31.77 -2.90
C ARG A 620 -1.92 30.33 -3.39
N GLY A 621 -2.98 29.76 -3.97
CA GLY A 621 -2.96 28.45 -4.61
C GLY A 621 -3.27 27.31 -3.65
N ILE A 622 -3.67 26.17 -4.21
CA ILE A 622 -4.05 24.95 -3.52
C ILE A 622 -3.27 23.75 -4.09
N ARG A 623 -3.07 22.72 -3.26
CA ARG A 623 -2.15 21.61 -3.55
C ARG A 623 -2.73 20.59 -4.52
N LYS A 624 -2.03 20.32 -5.63
CA LYS A 624 -2.36 19.24 -6.58
C LYS A 624 -1.92 17.89 -6.04
N GLY A 625 -2.81 17.21 -5.31
CA GLY A 625 -2.54 15.93 -4.66
C GLY A 625 -3.07 15.83 -3.22
N ASP A 626 -3.58 16.95 -2.70
CA ASP A 626 -4.29 17.02 -1.42
C ASP A 626 -5.76 16.56 -1.60
N PRO A 627 -6.28 15.63 -0.76
CA PRO A 627 -7.67 15.19 -0.78
C PRO A 627 -8.72 16.32 -0.71
N LEU A 628 -8.42 17.43 -0.05
CA LEU A 628 -9.36 18.53 0.16
C LEU A 628 -9.43 19.49 -1.04
N SER A 629 -8.31 19.67 -1.73
CA SER A 629 -8.14 20.70 -2.78
C SER A 629 -9.15 20.59 -3.94
N PRO A 630 -9.49 19.40 -4.49
CA PRO A 630 -10.48 19.30 -5.56
C PRO A 630 -11.86 19.85 -5.18
N TYR A 631 -12.28 19.66 -3.93
CA TYR A 631 -13.59 20.10 -3.44
C TYR A 631 -13.62 21.61 -3.22
N ILE A 632 -12.54 22.18 -2.68
CA ILE A 632 -12.36 23.64 -2.62
C ILE A 632 -12.44 24.25 -4.01
N PHE A 633 -11.77 23.65 -4.99
CA PHE A 633 -11.72 24.16 -6.35
C PHE A 633 -13.11 24.21 -7.01
N ILE A 634 -13.90 23.13 -6.92
CA ILE A 634 -15.25 23.12 -7.51
C ILE A 634 -16.22 24.04 -6.76
N SER A 635 -16.06 24.23 -5.44
CA SER A 635 -16.83 25.22 -4.68
C SER A 635 -16.53 26.64 -5.14
N CYS A 636 -15.28 26.94 -5.52
CA CYS A 636 -14.91 28.23 -6.06
C CYS A 636 -15.44 28.43 -7.49
N LEU A 637 -15.41 27.38 -8.33
CA LEU A 637 -16.01 27.42 -9.67
C LEU A 637 -17.54 27.56 -9.65
N GLU A 638 -18.20 27.23 -8.54
CA GLU A 638 -19.63 27.49 -8.38
C GLU A 638 -19.96 28.98 -8.52
N VAL A 639 -19.06 29.89 -8.10
CA VAL A 639 -19.24 31.32 -8.31
C VAL A 639 -19.34 31.65 -9.80
N LEU A 640 -18.49 31.06 -10.63
CA LEU A 640 -18.55 31.25 -12.09
C LEU A 640 -19.85 30.68 -12.67
N SER A 641 -20.30 29.50 -12.21
CA SER A 641 -21.59 28.92 -12.61
C SER A 641 -22.74 29.89 -12.30
N ARG A 642 -22.76 30.46 -11.09
CA ARG A 642 -23.78 31.41 -10.63
C ARG A 642 -23.75 32.72 -11.39
N MET A 643 -22.57 33.27 -11.68
CA MET A 643 -22.42 34.46 -12.53
C MET A 643 -22.99 34.23 -13.94
N ILE A 644 -22.71 33.06 -14.55
CA ILE A 644 -23.28 32.69 -15.85
C ILE A 644 -24.81 32.57 -15.74
N ASN A 645 -25.33 31.89 -14.71
CA ASN A 645 -26.77 31.73 -14.53
C ASN A 645 -27.48 33.06 -14.30
N ASN A 646 -26.91 33.97 -13.51
CA ASN A 646 -27.46 35.32 -13.33
C ASN A 646 -27.46 36.09 -14.66
N GLY A 647 -26.40 35.98 -15.46
CA GLY A 647 -26.35 36.55 -16.81
C GLY A 647 -27.44 36.03 -17.76
N LEU A 648 -27.91 34.79 -17.57
CA LEU A 648 -29.04 34.24 -18.33
C LEU A 648 -30.38 34.81 -17.84
N ILE A 649 -30.54 34.97 -16.53
CA ILE A 649 -31.76 35.51 -15.90
C ILE A 649 -31.92 36.99 -16.27
N SER A 650 -30.84 37.78 -16.19
CA SER A 650 -30.81 39.20 -16.60
C SER A 650 -30.92 39.39 -18.11
N LYS A 651 -30.80 38.31 -18.91
CA LYS A 651 -30.74 38.31 -20.38
C LYS A 651 -29.51 39.01 -20.98
N ASP A 652 -28.46 39.24 -20.18
CA ASP A 652 -27.15 39.70 -20.65
C ASP A 652 -26.49 38.69 -21.59
N ILE A 653 -26.74 37.40 -21.35
CA ILE A 653 -26.32 36.30 -22.20
C ILE A 653 -27.49 35.37 -22.53
N THR A 654 -27.43 34.73 -23.71
CA THR A 654 -28.43 33.74 -24.15
C THR A 654 -27.81 32.36 -24.30
N GLY A 655 -28.24 31.40 -23.48
CA GLY A 655 -27.80 30.00 -23.53
C GLY A 655 -28.43 29.18 -24.67
N PHE A 656 -27.93 27.96 -24.86
CA PHE A 656 -28.38 27.05 -25.92
C PHE A 656 -29.56 26.18 -25.47
N LYS A 657 -30.53 25.94 -26.37
CA LYS A 657 -31.57 24.91 -26.18
C LYS A 657 -31.48 23.91 -27.31
N ILE A 658 -31.46 22.61 -27.01
CA ILE A 658 -31.38 21.56 -28.04
C ILE A 658 -32.65 21.56 -28.90
N CYS A 659 -33.83 21.38 -28.29
CA CYS A 659 -35.13 21.43 -28.95
C CYS A 659 -36.13 22.32 -28.18
N LYS A 660 -37.33 22.51 -28.75
CA LYS A 660 -38.43 23.20 -28.04
C LYS A 660 -38.81 22.35 -26.81
N GLY A 661 -38.90 22.98 -25.63
CA GLY A 661 -39.17 22.28 -24.37
C GLY A 661 -37.92 21.74 -23.64
N ALA A 662 -36.77 21.64 -24.29
CA ALA A 662 -35.53 21.23 -23.63
C ALA A 662 -35.02 22.31 -22.65
N PRO A 663 -34.31 21.90 -21.57
CA PRO A 663 -33.65 22.83 -20.66
C PRO A 663 -32.57 23.65 -21.40
N ILE A 664 -32.31 24.85 -20.87
CA ILE A 664 -31.22 25.69 -21.36
C ILE A 664 -29.90 25.10 -20.87
N VAL A 665 -28.98 24.83 -21.79
CA VAL A 665 -27.60 24.49 -21.49
C VAL A 665 -26.72 25.70 -21.80
N SER A 666 -26.16 26.30 -20.75
CA SER A 666 -25.26 27.45 -20.85
C SER A 666 -23.80 27.09 -20.66
N HIS A 667 -23.51 26.09 -19.82
CA HIS A 667 -22.14 25.64 -19.56
C HIS A 667 -22.12 24.19 -19.07
N SER A 668 -20.96 23.55 -19.21
CA SER A 668 -20.62 22.24 -18.67
C SER A 668 -19.23 22.31 -18.08
N PHE A 669 -19.11 22.01 -16.78
CA PHE A 669 -17.85 21.98 -16.07
C PHE A 669 -17.50 20.53 -15.71
N TYR A 670 -16.24 20.19 -15.93
CA TYR A 670 -15.64 18.96 -15.43
C TYR A 670 -14.28 19.31 -14.82
N ALA A 671 -14.30 19.66 -13.52
CA ALA A 671 -13.15 20.22 -12.83
C ALA A 671 -12.67 21.50 -13.55
N ASP A 672 -11.43 21.55 -14.05
CA ASP A 672 -10.88 22.67 -14.79
C ASP A 672 -11.33 22.73 -16.27
N ASP A 673 -11.75 21.60 -16.86
CA ASP A 673 -12.26 21.58 -18.22
C ASP A 673 -13.63 22.28 -18.30
N THR A 674 -13.67 23.45 -18.96
CA THR A 674 -14.85 24.32 -19.01
C THR A 674 -15.34 24.53 -20.44
N LEU A 675 -16.61 24.18 -20.68
CA LEU A 675 -17.33 24.48 -21.92
C LEU A 675 -18.48 25.44 -21.65
N ILE A 676 -18.62 26.46 -22.50
CA ILE A 676 -19.70 27.45 -22.42
C ILE A 676 -20.42 27.51 -23.76
N PHE A 677 -21.75 27.45 -23.75
CA PHE A 677 -22.61 27.40 -24.94
C PHE A 677 -23.56 28.59 -24.97
N LEU A 678 -23.44 29.42 -26.00
CA LEU A 678 -24.16 30.69 -26.12
C LEU A 678 -24.63 30.93 -27.55
N LYS A 679 -25.61 31.82 -27.73
CA LYS A 679 -25.97 32.33 -29.06
C LYS A 679 -24.80 33.18 -29.61
N ALA A 680 -24.43 32.99 -30.87
CA ALA A 680 -23.29 33.67 -31.51
C ALA A 680 -23.62 35.12 -31.88
N THR A 681 -23.55 36.03 -30.90
CA THR A 681 -23.75 37.48 -31.09
C THR A 681 -22.66 38.27 -30.40
N LEU A 682 -22.41 39.49 -30.88
CA LEU A 682 -21.42 40.38 -30.25
C LEU A 682 -21.82 40.76 -28.81
N SER A 683 -23.12 40.91 -28.55
CA SER A 683 -23.65 41.16 -27.20
C SER A 683 -23.29 40.03 -26.24
N ASN A 684 -23.52 38.77 -26.62
CA ASN A 684 -23.19 37.63 -25.77
C ASN A 684 -21.68 37.48 -25.57
N VAL A 685 -20.86 37.81 -26.58
CA VAL A 685 -19.40 37.83 -26.45
C VAL A 685 -18.95 38.88 -25.43
N LYS A 686 -19.53 40.08 -25.44
CA LYS A 686 -19.24 41.11 -24.44
C LYS A 686 -19.70 40.68 -23.04
N GLY A 687 -20.92 40.15 -22.93
CA GLY A 687 -21.48 39.67 -21.67
C GLY A 687 -20.62 38.58 -21.03
N ILE A 688 -20.26 37.54 -21.80
CA ILE A 688 -19.43 36.45 -21.25
C ILE A 688 -18.01 36.91 -20.93
N ARG A 689 -17.43 37.80 -21.74
CA ARG A 689 -16.11 38.36 -21.46
C ARG A 689 -16.10 39.12 -20.14
N ASN A 690 -17.12 39.95 -19.89
CA ASN A 690 -17.25 40.67 -18.62
C ASN A 690 -17.35 39.70 -17.43
N ILE A 691 -18.19 38.67 -17.54
CA ILE A 691 -18.33 37.64 -16.49
C ILE A 691 -16.98 36.96 -16.20
N LEU A 692 -16.26 36.55 -17.24
CA LEU A 692 -14.95 35.92 -17.12
C LEU A 692 -13.94 36.90 -16.48
N GLU A 693 -13.89 38.15 -16.92
CA GLU A 693 -13.00 39.18 -16.35
C GLU A 693 -13.29 39.43 -14.86
N PHE A 694 -14.55 39.55 -14.45
CA PHE A 694 -14.91 39.70 -13.03
C PHE A 694 -14.51 38.49 -12.20
N PHE A 695 -14.83 37.28 -12.68
CA PHE A 695 -14.42 36.06 -12.01
C PHE A 695 -12.89 35.95 -11.87
N SER A 696 -12.15 36.33 -12.91
CA SER A 696 -10.68 36.33 -12.91
C SER A 696 -10.11 37.32 -11.89
N LYS A 697 -10.69 38.52 -11.81
CA LYS A 697 -10.32 39.55 -10.84
C LYS A 697 -10.51 39.07 -9.40
N TRP A 698 -11.60 38.37 -9.09
CA TRP A 698 -11.87 37.89 -7.73
C TRP A 698 -11.07 36.64 -7.37
N SER A 699 -11.09 35.64 -8.25
CA SER A 699 -10.50 34.32 -7.96
C SER A 699 -8.98 34.25 -8.16
N GLY A 700 -8.40 35.19 -8.92
CA GLY A 700 -7.02 35.13 -9.41
C GLY A 700 -6.81 34.14 -10.56
N LEU A 701 -7.85 33.42 -11.01
CA LEU A 701 -7.77 32.48 -12.12
C LEU A 701 -7.79 33.23 -13.45
N SER A 702 -6.66 33.26 -14.14
CA SER A 702 -6.58 33.80 -15.50
C SER A 702 -6.86 32.74 -16.55
N PHE A 703 -7.46 33.14 -17.67
CA PHE A 703 -7.76 32.25 -18.79
C PHE A 703 -6.63 32.29 -19.82
N ASN A 704 -6.27 31.13 -20.35
CA ASN A 704 -5.27 31.04 -21.39
C ASN A 704 -5.93 31.26 -22.75
N ALA A 705 -5.89 32.50 -23.24
CA ALA A 705 -6.47 32.87 -24.54
C ALA A 705 -5.90 32.02 -25.71
N SER A 706 -4.60 31.68 -25.66
CA SER A 706 -3.92 30.92 -26.72
C SER A 706 -4.34 29.45 -26.82
N LYS A 707 -4.76 28.84 -25.71
CA LYS A 707 -5.24 27.45 -25.62
C LYS A 707 -6.75 27.34 -25.64
N SER A 708 -7.44 28.43 -25.35
CA SER A 708 -8.89 28.50 -25.41
C SER A 708 -9.35 28.54 -26.88
N VAL A 709 -10.41 27.80 -27.18
CA VAL A 709 -10.89 27.58 -28.55
C VAL A 709 -12.36 27.96 -28.67
N ALA A 710 -12.70 28.72 -29.71
CA ALA A 710 -14.06 29.05 -30.07
C ALA A 710 -14.50 28.21 -31.29
N VAL A 711 -15.68 27.60 -31.17
CA VAL A 711 -16.32 26.76 -32.20
C VAL A 711 -17.71 27.33 -32.47
N PHE A 712 -18.10 27.42 -33.75
CA PHE A 712 -19.36 28.03 -34.17
C PHE A 712 -20.22 27.04 -34.95
N SER A 713 -21.53 27.27 -34.97
CA SER A 713 -22.47 26.49 -35.78
C SER A 713 -22.26 26.73 -37.28
N GLU A 714 -22.61 25.75 -38.11
CA GLU A 714 -22.34 25.78 -39.57
C GLU A 714 -23.11 26.89 -40.29
N ASN A 715 -24.26 27.31 -39.77
CA ASN A 715 -25.06 28.41 -40.31
C ASN A 715 -24.48 29.83 -40.04
N LEU A 716 -23.33 29.95 -39.36
CA LEU A 716 -22.70 31.24 -39.11
C LEU A 716 -21.75 31.65 -40.25
N PRO A 717 -21.90 32.85 -40.84
CA PRO A 717 -20.95 33.33 -41.85
C PRO A 717 -19.51 33.41 -41.31
N LYS A 718 -18.55 32.84 -42.06
CA LYS A 718 -17.13 32.77 -41.66
C LYS A 718 -16.52 34.13 -41.30
N ARG A 719 -16.96 35.21 -41.95
CA ARG A 719 -16.53 36.59 -41.63
C ARG A 719 -16.96 36.99 -40.22
N LEU A 720 -18.20 36.71 -39.83
CA LEU A 720 -18.70 36.99 -38.48
C LEU A 720 -18.01 36.12 -37.44
N ALA A 721 -17.81 34.83 -37.73
CA ALA A 721 -17.08 33.92 -36.84
C ALA A 721 -15.67 34.44 -36.51
N ARG A 722 -14.92 34.90 -37.52
CA ARG A 722 -13.59 35.53 -37.31
C ARG A 722 -13.67 36.79 -36.45
N ASN A 723 -14.68 37.64 -36.66
CA ASN A 723 -14.85 38.86 -35.87
C ASN A 723 -15.17 38.55 -34.39
N LEU A 724 -16.07 37.59 -34.13
CA LEU A 724 -16.40 37.14 -32.78
C LEU A 724 -15.18 36.50 -32.10
N SER A 725 -14.45 35.64 -32.82
CA SER A 725 -13.22 35.00 -32.31
C SER A 725 -12.13 36.02 -31.94
N ARG A 726 -11.96 37.08 -32.75
CA ARG A 726 -11.02 38.19 -32.46
C ARG A 726 -11.44 38.97 -31.22
N SER A 727 -12.74 39.25 -31.06
CA SER A 727 -13.28 39.94 -29.88
C SER A 727 -13.04 39.13 -28.58
N LEU A 728 -13.11 37.81 -28.68
CA LEU A 728 -12.80 36.87 -27.59
C LEU A 728 -11.29 36.65 -27.38
N GLN A 729 -10.44 37.05 -28.33
CA GLN A 729 -9.00 36.73 -28.36
C GLN A 729 -8.71 35.21 -28.35
N MET A 730 -9.65 34.40 -28.84
CA MET A 730 -9.55 32.93 -28.84
C MET A 730 -9.23 32.41 -30.24
N LYS A 731 -8.64 31.20 -30.31
CA LYS A 731 -8.41 30.51 -31.58
C LYS A 731 -9.74 30.02 -32.16
N LEU A 732 -10.01 30.37 -33.41
CA LEU A 732 -11.12 29.82 -34.19
C LEU A 732 -10.80 28.36 -34.59
N SER A 733 -11.72 27.44 -34.34
CA SER A 733 -11.63 26.05 -34.79
C SER A 733 -12.89 25.63 -35.53
N ASP A 734 -12.70 24.95 -36.66
CA ASP A 734 -13.80 24.39 -37.46
C ASP A 734 -14.41 23.13 -36.83
N LYS A 735 -13.70 22.49 -35.88
CA LYS A 735 -14.14 21.28 -35.18
C LYS A 735 -13.97 21.42 -33.66
N PRO A 736 -14.82 20.76 -32.86
CA PRO A 736 -14.74 20.77 -31.39
C PRO A 736 -13.48 20.09 -30.83
N GLY A 737 -12.94 19.11 -31.56
CA GLY A 737 -11.74 18.38 -31.16
C GLY A 737 -11.97 17.48 -29.95
N LYS A 738 -10.97 17.37 -29.09
CA LYS A 738 -10.95 16.42 -27.96
C LYS A 738 -11.50 17.03 -26.68
N TYR A 739 -12.38 16.31 -26.00
CA TYR A 739 -12.95 16.65 -24.70
C TYR A 739 -12.99 15.42 -23.81
N LEU A 740 -12.51 15.53 -22.58
CA LEU A 740 -12.50 14.44 -21.59
C LEU A 740 -11.91 13.11 -22.11
N GLY A 741 -10.90 13.22 -22.97
CA GLY A 741 -10.19 12.07 -23.54
C GLY A 741 -10.78 11.50 -24.83
N ILE A 742 -11.95 11.99 -25.27
CA ILE A 742 -12.70 11.50 -26.43
C ILE A 742 -12.77 12.59 -27.51
N ASN A 743 -12.65 12.21 -28.77
CA ASN A 743 -12.88 13.13 -29.89
C ASN A 743 -14.39 13.31 -30.06
N ILE A 744 -14.86 14.54 -29.90
CA ILE A 744 -16.28 14.87 -30.06
C ILE A 744 -16.66 14.61 -31.51
N GLN A 745 -17.78 13.92 -31.71
CA GLN A 745 -18.27 13.59 -33.04
C GLN A 745 -18.67 14.86 -33.78
N TRP A 746 -18.13 15.02 -34.99
CA TRP A 746 -18.48 16.10 -35.91
C TRP A 746 -18.74 15.49 -37.29
N GLY A 747 -20.00 15.21 -37.59
CA GLY A 747 -20.45 14.44 -38.76
C GLY A 747 -20.31 12.92 -38.59
N ARG A 748 -20.07 12.20 -39.69
CA ARG A 748 -19.87 10.73 -39.68
C ARG A 748 -18.50 10.37 -39.10
N LEU A 749 -18.47 9.44 -38.16
CA LEU A 749 -17.22 8.88 -37.61
C LEU A 749 -16.39 8.22 -38.72
N LYS A 750 -15.13 8.64 -38.85
CA LYS A 750 -14.17 8.09 -39.81
C LYS A 750 -13.17 7.19 -39.08
N GLY A 751 -12.52 6.30 -39.83
CA GLY A 751 -11.43 5.48 -39.28
C GLY A 751 -10.29 6.31 -38.68
N ASP A 752 -10.06 7.49 -39.25
CA ASP A 752 -9.02 8.42 -38.81
C ASP A 752 -9.23 8.90 -37.37
N ASP A 753 -10.48 9.05 -36.93
CA ASP A 753 -10.84 9.52 -35.58
C ASP A 753 -10.39 8.55 -34.48
N PHE A 754 -10.16 7.27 -34.83
CA PHE A 754 -9.68 6.22 -33.94
C PHE A 754 -8.17 5.96 -34.06
N THR A 755 -7.46 6.67 -34.94
CA THR A 755 -6.00 6.48 -35.13
C THR A 755 -5.22 6.81 -33.87
N GLU A 756 -5.61 7.86 -33.14
CA GLU A 756 -4.97 8.21 -31.86
C GLU A 756 -5.13 7.09 -30.82
N VAL A 757 -6.27 6.38 -30.84
CA VAL A 757 -6.52 5.23 -29.96
C VAL A 757 -5.57 4.09 -30.30
N LEU A 758 -5.47 3.74 -31.58
CA LEU A 758 -4.55 2.70 -32.05
C LEU A 758 -3.08 3.06 -31.75
N LEU A 759 -2.69 4.33 -31.92
CA LEU A 759 -1.36 4.81 -31.56
C LEU A 759 -1.10 4.71 -30.05
N LYS A 760 -2.07 5.07 -29.20
CA LYS A 760 -1.93 4.91 -27.74
C LYS A 760 -1.76 3.45 -27.35
N LEU A 761 -2.56 2.54 -27.91
CA LEU A 761 -2.44 1.10 -27.64
C LEU A 761 -1.09 0.57 -28.12
N THR A 762 -0.68 0.93 -29.33
CA THR A 762 0.61 0.53 -29.91
C THR A 762 1.79 1.06 -29.08
N ASN A 763 1.73 2.31 -28.61
CA ASN A 763 2.75 2.90 -27.74
C ASN A 763 2.81 2.26 -26.35
N LYS A 764 1.67 1.83 -25.79
CA LYS A 764 1.66 1.04 -24.56
C LYS A 764 2.32 -0.32 -24.80
N LEU A 765 1.96 -1.00 -25.88
CA LEU A 765 2.49 -2.33 -26.24
C LEU A 765 3.98 -2.31 -26.56
N SER A 766 4.47 -1.29 -27.28
CA SER A 766 5.90 -1.13 -27.56
C SER A 766 6.71 -0.80 -26.30
N GLY A 767 6.08 -0.12 -25.33
CA GLY A 767 6.64 0.14 -24.00
C GLY A 767 6.74 -1.12 -23.15
N TRP A 768 5.80 -2.06 -23.27
CA TRP A 768 5.82 -3.35 -22.59
C TRP A 768 6.84 -4.26 -23.30
N LYS A 769 8.06 -4.28 -22.79
CA LYS A 769 9.18 -5.02 -23.38
C LYS A 769 8.87 -6.52 -23.44
N ASN A 770 8.29 -6.99 -24.56
CA ASN A 770 7.85 -8.37 -24.79
C ASN A 770 8.88 -9.44 -24.39
N LYS A 771 10.16 -9.15 -24.60
CA LYS A 771 11.29 -10.03 -24.25
C LYS A 771 11.48 -10.23 -22.75
N ALA A 772 11.02 -9.30 -21.92
CA ALA A 772 11.11 -9.41 -20.47
C ALA A 772 9.98 -10.24 -19.88
N LEU A 773 8.83 -10.39 -20.56
CA LEU A 773 7.61 -11.00 -20.01
C LEU A 773 7.39 -12.42 -20.57
N ASN A 774 7.00 -13.35 -19.69
CA ASN A 774 6.54 -14.68 -20.08
C ASN A 774 5.11 -14.63 -20.66
N PHE A 775 4.62 -15.74 -21.22
CA PHE A 775 3.30 -15.80 -21.86
C PHE A 775 2.17 -15.39 -20.92
N ALA A 776 2.13 -15.94 -19.71
CA ALA A 776 1.13 -15.59 -18.70
C ALA A 776 1.15 -14.09 -18.33
N GLY A 777 2.33 -13.50 -18.17
CA GLY A 777 2.48 -12.07 -17.90
C GLY A 777 1.97 -11.17 -19.04
N ARG A 778 2.04 -11.64 -20.29
CA ARG A 778 1.48 -10.93 -21.45
C ARG A 778 -0.05 -11.04 -21.48
N ASP A 779 -0.60 -12.22 -21.21
CA ASP A 779 -2.06 -12.40 -21.13
C ASP A 779 -2.70 -11.53 -20.05
N VAL A 780 -2.11 -11.53 -18.84
CA VAL A 780 -2.54 -10.67 -17.73
C VAL A 780 -2.51 -9.19 -18.14
N LEU A 781 -1.47 -8.75 -18.86
CA LEU A 781 -1.34 -7.39 -19.36
C LEU A 781 -2.43 -6.99 -20.35
N ILE A 782 -2.80 -7.91 -21.24
CA ILE A 782 -3.89 -7.68 -22.19
C ILE A 782 -5.20 -7.45 -21.40
N LYS A 783 -5.55 -8.42 -20.55
CA LYS A 783 -6.80 -8.41 -19.79
C LYS A 783 -6.91 -7.27 -18.79
N ALA A 784 -5.82 -6.94 -18.09
CA ALA A 784 -5.84 -5.95 -17.01
C ALA A 784 -5.60 -4.51 -17.50
N VAL A 785 -5.01 -4.30 -18.68
CA VAL A 785 -4.59 -2.95 -19.10
C VAL A 785 -5.01 -2.58 -20.53
N LEU A 786 -4.86 -3.46 -21.51
CA LEU A 786 -5.30 -3.16 -22.89
C LEU A 786 -6.82 -3.11 -22.97
N ASP A 787 -7.50 -4.15 -22.51
CA ASP A 787 -8.95 -4.28 -22.68
C ASP A 787 -9.70 -3.17 -21.94
N PRO A 788 -9.40 -2.86 -20.66
CA PRO A 788 -10.06 -1.76 -19.96
C PRO A 788 -9.74 -0.38 -20.55
N SER A 789 -8.63 -0.22 -21.28
CA SER A 789 -8.29 1.07 -21.88
C SER A 789 -9.19 1.49 -23.03
N LEU A 790 -9.98 0.55 -23.57
CA LEU A 790 -11.00 0.81 -24.58
C LEU A 790 -12.36 1.16 -23.97
N ASN A 791 -12.64 0.73 -22.74
CA ASN A 791 -13.93 0.93 -22.08
C ASN A 791 -14.37 2.40 -22.10
N HIS A 792 -13.46 3.33 -21.78
CA HIS A 792 -13.76 4.77 -21.78
C HIS A 792 -14.29 5.27 -23.13
N ILE A 793 -13.76 4.74 -24.23
CA ILE A 793 -14.17 5.16 -25.58
C ILE A 793 -15.45 4.43 -25.98
N MET A 794 -15.53 3.13 -25.70
CA MET A 794 -16.70 2.30 -26.02
C MET A 794 -17.97 2.75 -25.28
N CYS A 795 -17.84 3.32 -24.09
CA CYS A 795 -18.98 3.89 -23.34
C CYS A 795 -19.58 5.15 -23.99
N ALA A 796 -18.83 5.85 -24.85
CA ALA A 796 -19.30 7.10 -25.47
C ALA A 796 -19.49 6.99 -26.99
N LEU A 797 -18.71 6.15 -27.68
CA LEU A 797 -18.70 6.03 -29.13
C LEU A 797 -18.72 4.56 -29.56
N ARG A 798 -19.50 4.26 -30.60
CA ARG A 798 -19.50 2.95 -31.25
C ARG A 798 -18.24 2.80 -32.11
N ILE A 799 -17.33 1.92 -31.70
CA ILE A 799 -16.10 1.64 -32.45
C ILE A 799 -16.41 0.80 -33.70
N PRO A 800 -15.98 1.21 -34.91
CA PRO A 800 -16.18 0.42 -36.13
C PRO A 800 -15.48 -0.95 -36.08
N LYS A 801 -16.08 -1.97 -36.70
CA LYS A 801 -15.57 -3.36 -36.71
C LYS A 801 -14.11 -3.45 -37.21
N PHE A 802 -13.77 -2.75 -38.29
CA PHE A 802 -12.40 -2.76 -38.82
C PHE A 802 -11.34 -2.18 -37.86
N ILE A 803 -11.73 -1.29 -36.94
CA ILE A 803 -10.83 -0.80 -35.87
C ILE A 803 -10.65 -1.89 -34.81
N LEU A 804 -11.71 -2.59 -34.43
CA LEU A 804 -11.64 -3.73 -33.50
C LEU A 804 -10.73 -4.84 -34.06
N ASP A 805 -10.84 -5.15 -35.35
CA ASP A 805 -9.98 -6.13 -36.00
C ASP A 805 -8.48 -5.74 -35.94
N LYS A 806 -8.19 -4.43 -36.06
CA LYS A 806 -6.83 -3.90 -35.88
C LYS A 806 -6.35 -4.03 -34.42
N VAL A 807 -7.22 -3.75 -33.44
CA VAL A 807 -6.91 -3.96 -32.01
C VAL A 807 -6.63 -5.43 -31.73
N ASP A 808 -7.43 -6.36 -32.25
CA ASP A 808 -7.22 -7.79 -32.07
C ASP A 808 -5.92 -8.28 -32.70
N LYS A 809 -5.57 -7.73 -33.87
CA LYS A 809 -4.26 -7.98 -34.47
C LYS A 809 -3.12 -7.52 -33.55
N LEU A 810 -3.24 -6.37 -32.89
CA LEU A 810 -2.25 -5.88 -31.92
C LEU A 810 -2.16 -6.81 -30.70
N ARG A 811 -3.30 -7.26 -30.14
CA ARG A 811 -3.35 -8.22 -29.03
C ARG A 811 -2.62 -9.53 -29.38
N ARG A 812 -2.95 -10.14 -30.52
CA ARG A 812 -2.32 -11.37 -31.00
C ARG A 812 -0.82 -11.21 -31.19
N ASN A 813 -0.39 -10.13 -31.83
CA ASN A 813 1.04 -9.86 -32.06
C ASN A 813 1.83 -9.71 -30.75
N PHE A 814 1.22 -9.09 -29.74
CA PHE A 814 1.82 -8.93 -28.41
C PHE A 814 1.92 -10.27 -27.68
N LEU A 815 0.85 -11.07 -27.66
CA LEU A 815 0.80 -12.36 -26.98
C LEU A 815 1.84 -13.34 -27.55
N TRP A 816 1.85 -13.53 -28.88
CA TRP A 816 2.56 -14.61 -29.57
C TRP A 816 4.03 -14.33 -29.95
N HIS A 817 4.56 -13.14 -29.65
CA HIS A 817 5.93 -12.66 -29.94
C HIS A 817 6.84 -13.53 -30.84
N LYS A 818 7.21 -13.01 -32.03
CA LYS A 818 8.19 -13.62 -32.93
C LYS A 818 9.56 -13.84 -32.24
N LYS A 819 9.90 -15.09 -31.91
CA LYS A 819 11.32 -15.51 -31.91
C LYS A 819 11.78 -15.55 -33.36
N THR A 820 12.93 -14.96 -33.66
CA THR A 820 13.62 -15.10 -34.95
C THR A 820 13.97 -16.57 -35.17
N GLY A 821 13.08 -17.29 -35.83
CA GLY A 821 13.16 -18.69 -36.27
C GLY A 821 12.19 -18.87 -37.45
N PRO A 822 12.35 -19.91 -38.28
CA PRO A 822 11.73 -19.95 -39.61
C PRO A 822 10.21 -19.92 -39.51
N LYS A 823 9.62 -19.24 -40.50
CA LYS A 823 8.19 -18.91 -40.64
C LYS A 823 7.30 -20.04 -40.13
N GLY A 824 6.58 -19.80 -39.02
CA GLY A 824 5.42 -20.62 -38.68
C GLY A 824 4.41 -20.53 -39.81
N TYR A 825 4.20 -21.66 -40.50
CA TYR A 825 3.29 -21.77 -41.63
C TYR A 825 1.86 -21.53 -41.16
N ILE A 826 1.10 -20.79 -41.98
CA ILE A 826 -0.36 -20.83 -41.98
C ILE A 826 -0.74 -22.27 -42.32
N LEU A 827 -1.50 -22.94 -41.46
CA LEU A 827 -2.11 -24.25 -41.76
C LEU A 827 -3.18 -24.07 -42.84
N SER A 828 -2.74 -24.02 -44.09
CA SER A 828 -3.54 -24.34 -45.25
C SER A 828 -2.91 -25.57 -45.88
N LEU A 829 -3.53 -26.74 -45.80
CA LEU A 829 -3.53 -27.83 -46.80
C LEU A 829 -4.11 -29.13 -46.19
N GLY A 830 -4.96 -29.81 -46.97
CA GLY A 830 -5.90 -30.83 -46.53
C GLY A 830 -5.27 -32.16 -46.07
N MET A 831 -5.67 -32.61 -44.87
CA MET A 831 -5.29 -33.89 -44.26
C MET A 831 -6.53 -34.76 -44.01
N LYS A 832 -6.40 -36.09 -44.14
CA LYS A 832 -7.41 -37.09 -43.72
C LYS A 832 -6.87 -37.88 -42.52
N PHE A 833 -7.71 -38.12 -41.52
CA PHE A 833 -7.38 -38.86 -40.29
C PHE A 833 -8.42 -39.97 -40.05
N VAL A 834 -7.97 -41.15 -39.61
CA VAL A 834 -8.82 -42.28 -39.22
C VAL A 834 -8.45 -42.68 -37.79
N ALA A 835 -9.43 -42.73 -36.90
CA ALA A 835 -9.25 -43.22 -35.53
C ALA A 835 -10.38 -44.20 -35.18
N LEU A 836 -10.07 -45.13 -34.29
CA LEU A 836 -10.99 -46.13 -33.76
C LEU A 836 -11.26 -45.78 -32.29
N SER A 837 -12.51 -45.72 -31.87
CA SER A 837 -12.85 -45.31 -30.51
C SER A 837 -12.35 -46.35 -29.51
N GLY A 838 -11.33 -46.01 -28.72
CA GLY A 838 -10.82 -46.85 -27.64
C GLY A 838 -9.34 -47.24 -27.73
N LEU A 839 -8.61 -46.89 -28.80
CA LEU A 839 -7.16 -47.07 -28.89
C LEU A 839 -6.43 -45.79 -29.32
N ASN A 840 -5.19 -45.67 -28.82
CA ASN A 840 -4.24 -44.61 -29.15
C ASN A 840 -3.85 -44.64 -30.65
N THR A 841 -3.95 -43.48 -31.30
CA THR A 841 -4.02 -43.22 -32.75
C THR A 841 -2.90 -43.78 -33.64
N ILE A 842 -3.24 -44.30 -34.83
CA ILE A 842 -2.29 -44.53 -35.95
C ILE A 842 -2.42 -43.37 -36.95
N MET A 843 -1.31 -42.71 -37.29
CA MET A 843 -1.30 -41.62 -38.28
C MET A 843 -0.68 -42.07 -39.61
N VAL A 844 -1.44 -41.93 -40.70
CA VAL A 844 -0.94 -42.13 -42.06
C VAL A 844 -0.92 -40.78 -42.79
N ARG A 845 0.25 -40.34 -43.25
CA ARG A 845 0.40 -39.12 -44.07
C ARG A 845 0.59 -39.50 -45.55
N LEU A 846 -0.18 -38.88 -46.44
CA LEU A 846 0.05 -38.94 -47.90
C LEU A 846 1.28 -38.11 -48.29
N SER A 847 2.47 -38.60 -47.92
CA SER A 847 3.80 -38.20 -48.42
C SER A 847 4.89 -39.06 -47.76
N GLY A 848 4.70 -40.38 -47.74
CA GLY A 848 5.77 -41.33 -47.46
C GLY A 848 6.16 -41.55 -45.99
N ILE A 849 5.35 -41.16 -45.01
CA ILE A 849 5.68 -41.34 -43.58
C ILE A 849 4.52 -41.98 -42.83
N LEU A 850 4.78 -43.14 -42.22
CA LEU A 850 3.91 -43.79 -41.25
C LEU A 850 4.44 -43.47 -39.84
N ALA A 851 3.63 -42.85 -38.99
CA ALA A 851 3.99 -42.53 -37.62
C ALA A 851 2.97 -43.10 -36.63
N ILE A 852 3.45 -43.82 -35.63
CA ILE A 852 2.63 -44.47 -34.61
C ILE A 852 2.85 -43.70 -33.31
N GLN A 853 1.77 -43.18 -32.72
CA GLN A 853 1.85 -42.32 -31.54
C GLN A 853 0.78 -42.67 -30.52
N THR A 854 1.18 -42.75 -29.25
CA THR A 854 0.25 -42.82 -28.12
C THR A 854 0.12 -41.44 -27.50
N GLY A 855 -1.02 -40.78 -27.70
CA GLY A 855 -1.31 -39.48 -27.08
C GLY A 855 -1.89 -38.43 -28.04
N PRO A 856 -2.22 -37.24 -27.52
CA PRO A 856 -2.86 -36.18 -28.30
C PRO A 856 -1.93 -35.59 -29.37
N LEU A 857 -2.49 -35.36 -30.56
CA LEU A 857 -1.82 -34.81 -31.73
C LEU A 857 -1.00 -33.54 -31.39
N GLY A 858 0.32 -33.62 -31.60
CA GLY A 858 1.24 -32.48 -31.43
C GLY A 858 1.90 -32.36 -30.06
N VAL A 859 1.68 -33.31 -29.14
CA VAL A 859 2.36 -33.35 -27.84
C VAL A 859 3.11 -34.69 -27.69
N GLY A 860 4.43 -34.66 -27.90
CA GLY A 860 5.34 -35.81 -27.77
C GLY A 860 5.94 -36.30 -29.10
N GLU A 861 7.12 -36.92 -29.03
CA GLU A 861 7.75 -37.61 -30.17
C GLU A 861 7.00 -38.92 -30.49
N PRO A 862 6.85 -39.31 -31.77
CA PRO A 862 6.20 -40.56 -32.14
C PRO A 862 6.98 -41.76 -31.58
N ILE A 863 6.26 -42.81 -31.16
CA ILE A 863 6.89 -44.05 -30.64
C ILE A 863 7.71 -44.73 -31.72
N ALA A 864 7.24 -44.65 -32.97
CA ALA A 864 7.94 -45.10 -34.14
C ALA A 864 7.55 -44.26 -35.36
N SER A 865 8.52 -43.99 -36.25
CA SER A 865 8.28 -43.34 -37.52
C SER A 865 9.04 -44.06 -38.63
N VAL A 866 8.35 -44.48 -39.68
CA VAL A 866 8.96 -45.14 -40.85
C VAL A 866 8.73 -44.25 -42.08
N THR A 867 9.80 -43.94 -42.79
CA THR A 867 9.80 -43.17 -44.04
C THR A 867 10.00 -44.12 -45.22
N THR A 868 8.98 -44.30 -46.07
CA THR A 868 9.10 -45.10 -47.31
C THR A 868 8.25 -44.47 -48.41
N ASN A 869 8.62 -44.62 -49.68
CA ASN A 869 7.86 -44.07 -50.81
C ASN A 869 6.73 -44.99 -51.30
N ASN A 870 6.59 -46.20 -50.74
CA ASN A 870 5.69 -47.26 -51.24
C ASN A 870 4.41 -47.43 -50.41
N PHE A 871 3.79 -46.35 -49.94
CA PHE A 871 2.53 -46.41 -49.19
C PHE A 871 1.27 -46.41 -50.08
N GLN A 872 1.40 -46.42 -51.42
CA GLN A 872 0.23 -46.38 -52.32
C GLN A 872 -0.73 -47.57 -52.12
N HIS A 873 -0.22 -48.75 -51.75
CA HIS A 873 -1.03 -49.94 -51.45
C HIS A 873 -1.71 -49.92 -50.07
N LEU A 874 -1.38 -48.95 -49.21
CA LEU A 874 -1.88 -48.86 -47.82
C LEU A 874 -2.97 -47.80 -47.64
N ASN A 875 -3.35 -47.08 -48.71
CA ASN A 875 -4.38 -46.03 -48.68
C ASN A 875 -5.78 -46.50 -48.22
N HIS A 876 -6.00 -47.82 -48.19
CA HIS A 876 -7.27 -48.44 -47.82
C HIS A 876 -7.15 -49.44 -46.66
N LEU A 877 -5.96 -49.58 -46.06
CA LEU A 877 -5.73 -50.49 -44.94
C LEU A 877 -6.39 -49.91 -43.68
N LYS A 878 -7.37 -50.62 -43.12
CA LYS A 878 -8.02 -50.23 -41.87
C LYS A 878 -7.21 -50.74 -40.68
N VAL A 879 -7.34 -50.09 -39.54
CA VAL A 879 -6.68 -50.58 -38.31
C VAL A 879 -7.28 -51.93 -37.89
N ALA A 880 -8.56 -52.15 -38.19
CA ALA A 880 -9.22 -53.44 -38.01
C ALA A 880 -8.62 -54.59 -38.86
N ASP A 881 -7.98 -54.29 -40.00
CA ASP A 881 -7.47 -55.32 -40.93
C ASP A 881 -6.11 -55.91 -40.47
N ILE A 882 -5.47 -55.32 -39.46
CA ILE A 882 -4.19 -55.76 -38.87
C ILE A 882 -4.33 -56.20 -37.40
N MET A 883 -5.56 -56.47 -36.98
CA MET A 883 -5.91 -56.92 -35.63
C MET A 883 -6.61 -58.28 -35.72
N ASP A 884 -6.10 -59.28 -35.00
CA ASP A 884 -6.82 -60.54 -34.84
C ASP A 884 -7.74 -60.43 -33.63
N THR A 885 -9.02 -60.24 -33.93
CA THR A 885 -10.09 -60.07 -32.93
C THR A 885 -10.40 -61.35 -32.16
N SER A 886 -9.98 -62.52 -32.65
CA SER A 886 -10.21 -63.80 -31.99
C SER A 886 -9.17 -64.10 -30.90
N THR A 887 -7.92 -63.68 -31.11
CA THR A 887 -6.81 -63.87 -30.16
C THR A 887 -6.50 -62.63 -29.33
N GLY A 888 -7.02 -61.45 -29.71
CA GLY A 888 -6.73 -60.18 -29.04
C GLY A 888 -5.30 -59.68 -29.27
N THR A 889 -4.69 -60.06 -30.40
CA THR A 889 -3.30 -59.75 -30.75
C THR A 889 -3.18 -59.06 -32.12
N TRP A 890 -2.07 -58.35 -32.36
CA TRP A 890 -1.83 -57.67 -33.64
C TRP A 890 -1.38 -58.67 -34.71
N SER A 891 -2.08 -58.71 -35.85
CA SER A 891 -1.70 -59.50 -37.02
C SER A 891 -1.03 -58.59 -38.06
N LEU A 892 0.30 -58.52 -38.01
CA LEU A 892 1.10 -57.56 -38.81
C LEU A 892 1.54 -58.08 -40.18
N SER A 893 1.07 -59.25 -40.61
CA SER A 893 1.50 -59.92 -41.86
C SER A 893 1.36 -59.03 -43.11
N SER A 894 0.35 -58.16 -43.14
CA SER A 894 0.10 -57.22 -44.25
C SER A 894 1.09 -56.04 -44.33
N ILE A 895 1.85 -55.76 -43.26
CA ILE A 895 2.79 -54.62 -43.17
C ILE A 895 4.20 -55.01 -42.69
N GLU A 896 4.44 -56.31 -42.47
CA GLU A 896 5.68 -56.87 -41.94
C GLU A 896 6.90 -56.56 -42.83
N ASN A 897 6.72 -56.56 -44.15
CA ASN A 897 7.78 -56.26 -45.11
C ASN A 897 8.09 -54.76 -45.27
N ILE A 898 7.34 -53.87 -44.59
CA ILE A 898 7.46 -52.40 -44.71
C ILE A 898 8.03 -51.78 -43.43
N ILE A 899 7.88 -52.46 -42.29
CA ILE A 899 8.24 -51.95 -40.97
C ILE A 899 9.36 -52.81 -40.38
N PRO A 900 10.47 -52.22 -39.89
CA PRO A 900 11.56 -52.96 -39.22
C PRO A 900 11.09 -53.82 -38.02
N LEU A 901 11.72 -54.98 -37.81
CA LEU A 901 11.37 -55.98 -36.79
C LEU A 901 11.26 -55.40 -35.37
N ASP A 902 12.13 -54.45 -34.99
CA ASP A 902 12.12 -53.78 -33.69
C ASP A 902 10.87 -52.91 -33.46
N ILE A 903 10.34 -52.32 -34.54
CA ILE A 903 9.09 -51.54 -34.49
C ILE A 903 7.88 -52.48 -34.47
N GLN A 904 7.95 -53.61 -35.18
CA GLN A 904 6.90 -54.63 -35.13
C GLN A 904 6.71 -55.20 -33.72
N GLU A 905 7.80 -55.47 -32.99
CA GLU A 905 7.72 -55.91 -31.59
C GLU A 905 7.11 -54.85 -30.68
N LYS A 906 7.44 -53.56 -30.89
CA LYS A 906 6.82 -52.45 -30.15
C LYS A 906 5.33 -52.31 -30.43
N ILE A 907 4.88 -52.55 -31.66
CA ILE A 907 3.45 -52.55 -32.02
C ILE A 907 2.75 -53.74 -31.34
N LYS A 908 3.34 -54.94 -31.43
CA LYS A 908 2.81 -56.16 -30.79
C LYS A 908 2.68 -56.01 -29.26
N ALA A 909 3.53 -55.19 -28.63
CA ALA A 909 3.48 -54.89 -27.20
C ALA A 909 2.35 -53.91 -26.79
N ILE A 910 1.65 -53.28 -27.74
CA ILE A 910 0.51 -52.40 -27.44
C ILE A 910 -0.72 -53.26 -27.13
N PRO A 911 -1.31 -53.17 -25.92
CA PRO A 911 -2.45 -53.99 -25.54
C PRO A 911 -3.70 -53.64 -26.36
N ILE A 912 -4.39 -54.67 -26.87
CA ILE A 912 -5.65 -54.54 -27.63
C ILE A 912 -6.83 -54.80 -26.70
N SER A 913 -7.85 -53.93 -26.73
CA SER A 913 -9.09 -54.14 -25.97
C SER A 913 -10.05 -55.03 -26.74
N CYS A 914 -10.40 -56.20 -26.19
CA CYS A 914 -11.28 -57.20 -26.84
C CYS A 914 -12.79 -56.83 -26.80
N THR A 915 -13.16 -55.64 -26.30
CA THR A 915 -14.53 -55.34 -25.87
C THR A 915 -15.34 -54.40 -26.80
N GLY A 916 -14.96 -54.21 -28.07
CA GLY A 916 -15.75 -53.35 -28.96
C GLY A 916 -15.53 -53.55 -30.46
N THR A 917 -16.52 -54.14 -31.12
CA THR A 917 -16.68 -54.23 -32.58
C THR A 917 -17.18 -52.91 -33.19
N SER A 918 -16.55 -51.77 -32.87
CA SER A 918 -16.87 -50.50 -33.54
C SER A 918 -15.92 -50.30 -34.73
N GLY A 919 -16.44 -50.24 -35.96
CA GLY A 919 -15.61 -50.02 -37.15
C GLY A 919 -14.93 -48.63 -37.21
N ASP A 920 -13.87 -48.51 -38.01
CA ASP A 920 -13.10 -47.29 -38.27
C ASP A 920 -14.00 -46.07 -38.57
N LYS A 921 -13.77 -44.94 -37.87
CA LYS A 921 -14.50 -43.69 -38.09
C LYS A 921 -13.63 -42.61 -38.71
N MET A 922 -14.11 -42.01 -39.79
CA MET A 922 -13.51 -40.82 -40.39
C MET A 922 -13.91 -39.58 -39.59
N ILE A 923 -12.93 -38.88 -39.03
CA ILE A 923 -13.17 -37.82 -38.04
C ILE A 923 -13.35 -36.44 -38.69
N TRP A 924 -13.03 -36.28 -39.98
CA TRP A 924 -13.20 -35.02 -40.72
C TRP A 924 -13.56 -35.24 -42.20
N PRO A 925 -14.67 -34.68 -42.72
CA PRO A 925 -14.94 -34.65 -44.14
C PRO A 925 -14.24 -33.47 -44.83
N TYR A 926 -13.90 -33.63 -46.10
CA TYR A 926 -13.26 -32.61 -46.94
C TYR A 926 -14.29 -31.99 -47.91
N PHE A 927 -14.30 -30.66 -48.03
CA PHE A 927 -15.03 -29.95 -49.09
C PHE A 927 -14.16 -28.89 -49.77
N CYS A 928 -14.17 -28.89 -51.10
CA CYS A 928 -13.17 -28.25 -51.95
C CYS A 928 -13.37 -26.74 -52.16
N ASN A 929 -14.43 -26.12 -51.64
CA ASN A 929 -14.94 -24.81 -52.10
C ASN A 929 -14.84 -23.65 -51.08
N GLY A 930 -14.02 -23.77 -50.03
CA GLY A 930 -13.62 -22.61 -49.21
C GLY A 930 -14.69 -21.99 -48.29
N GLN A 931 -15.94 -22.45 -48.30
CA GLN A 931 -16.98 -21.99 -47.36
C GLN A 931 -16.72 -22.40 -45.90
N GLY A 932 -15.76 -23.29 -45.64
CA GLY A 932 -15.37 -23.73 -44.30
C GLY A 932 -14.64 -22.69 -43.45
N LEU A 933 -14.08 -21.61 -44.01
CA LEU A 933 -13.33 -20.62 -43.21
C LEU A 933 -14.19 -19.81 -42.22
N ASN A 934 -15.47 -19.59 -42.55
CA ASN A 934 -16.41 -18.92 -41.65
C ASN A 934 -16.89 -19.82 -40.51
N LEU A 935 -16.90 -21.14 -40.70
CA LEU A 935 -17.18 -22.09 -39.63
C LEU A 935 -15.93 -22.35 -38.79
N ILE A 936 -14.73 -22.32 -39.38
CA ILE A 936 -13.45 -22.44 -38.65
C ILE A 936 -13.24 -21.24 -37.72
N GLY A 937 -13.66 -20.03 -38.09
CA GLY A 937 -13.59 -18.86 -37.20
C GLY A 937 -14.52 -18.94 -35.97
N SER A 938 -15.70 -19.56 -36.12
CA SER A 938 -16.67 -19.72 -35.02
C SER A 938 -16.46 -21.00 -34.20
N ILE A 939 -15.91 -22.06 -34.82
CA ILE A 939 -15.59 -23.33 -34.16
C ILE A 939 -14.20 -23.29 -33.50
N LEU A 940 -13.20 -22.56 -34.03
CA LEU A 940 -11.95 -22.33 -33.27
C LEU A 940 -12.18 -21.48 -32.01
N TRP A 941 -13.24 -20.66 -31.99
CA TRP A 941 -13.74 -20.01 -30.78
C TRP A 941 -14.42 -20.98 -29.81
N ARG A 942 -14.81 -22.18 -30.26
CA ARG A 942 -15.35 -23.29 -29.45
C ARG A 942 -14.35 -24.43 -29.20
N ILE A 943 -13.14 -24.45 -29.76
CA ILE A 943 -12.19 -25.58 -29.62
C ILE A 943 -10.86 -25.21 -28.92
N PHE A 944 -10.62 -23.96 -28.56
CA PHE A 944 -9.61 -23.67 -27.51
C PHE A 944 -10.30 -23.41 -26.18
N ILE A 945 -10.92 -24.48 -25.69
CA ILE A 945 -11.55 -24.55 -24.39
C ILE A 945 -10.49 -24.79 -23.32
N THR A 946 -10.82 -24.27 -22.14
CA THR A 946 -10.20 -24.44 -20.83
C THR A 946 -9.64 -25.85 -20.58
N PRO A 947 -8.75 -26.03 -19.59
CA PRO A 947 -8.22 -27.33 -19.17
C PRO A 947 -9.25 -28.48 -18.99
N LEU A 948 -10.54 -28.15 -18.94
CA LEU A 948 -11.67 -29.08 -18.83
C LEU A 948 -11.88 -29.99 -20.06
N GLU A 949 -11.62 -29.55 -21.28
CA GLU A 949 -11.92 -30.35 -22.49
C GLU A 949 -10.78 -31.28 -22.92
N TYR A 950 -9.53 -30.92 -22.63
CA TYR A 950 -8.40 -31.84 -22.78
C TYR A 950 -8.53 -33.04 -21.82
N ILE A 951 -9.09 -32.81 -20.62
CA ILE A 951 -9.37 -33.86 -19.64
C ILE A 951 -10.56 -34.74 -20.09
N GLN A 952 -11.55 -34.18 -20.79
CA GLN A 952 -12.68 -34.94 -21.33
C GLN A 952 -12.29 -35.88 -22.49
N ALA A 953 -11.29 -35.54 -23.31
CA ALA A 953 -10.81 -36.43 -24.37
C ALA A 953 -10.01 -37.64 -23.84
N THR A 954 -9.41 -37.54 -22.66
CA THR A 954 -8.63 -38.62 -22.02
C THR A 954 -9.46 -39.50 -21.06
N ALA A 955 -10.73 -39.18 -20.84
CA ALA A 955 -11.58 -39.82 -19.83
C ALA A 955 -12.63 -40.79 -20.41
N THR A 956 -12.35 -41.44 -21.54
CA THR A 956 -13.20 -42.53 -22.07
C THR A 956 -12.85 -43.91 -21.53
N ASN A 957 -12.42 -44.00 -20.27
CA ASN A 957 -12.54 -45.24 -19.52
C ASN A 957 -13.28 -44.95 -18.21
N HIS A 958 -14.51 -45.45 -18.20
CA HIS A 958 -15.50 -45.52 -17.13
C HIS A 958 -16.64 -44.50 -17.20
N ASN A 959 -17.80 -45.06 -17.57
CA ASN A 959 -19.12 -44.46 -17.74
C ASN A 959 -19.45 -43.37 -16.71
N ILE A 960 -19.57 -42.14 -17.20
CA ILE A 960 -20.22 -41.04 -16.49
C ILE A 960 -21.51 -40.72 -17.27
N ASN A 961 -22.64 -41.00 -16.62
CA ASN A 961 -23.98 -40.62 -17.07
C ASN A 961 -24.08 -39.11 -17.34
N PRO A 962 -24.92 -38.68 -18.30
CA PRO A 962 -25.04 -37.29 -18.71
C PRO A 962 -25.27 -36.36 -17.51
N LYS A 963 -24.57 -35.22 -17.48
CA LYS A 963 -24.76 -34.16 -16.49
C LYS A 963 -26.20 -33.65 -16.57
N GLN A 964 -27.04 -34.17 -15.69
CA GLN A 964 -28.25 -33.49 -15.25
C GLN A 964 -27.88 -32.06 -14.83
N VAL A 965 -28.78 -31.11 -15.09
CA VAL A 965 -28.81 -29.86 -14.35
C VAL A 965 -28.91 -30.25 -12.88
N ILE A 966 -27.79 -30.24 -12.16
CA ILE A 966 -27.83 -30.41 -10.72
C ILE A 966 -28.36 -29.09 -10.19
N HIS A 967 -29.66 -29.03 -9.96
CA HIS A 967 -30.18 -28.12 -8.97
C HIS A 967 -29.40 -28.41 -7.69
N VAL A 968 -28.55 -27.46 -7.30
CA VAL A 968 -27.77 -27.50 -6.07
C VAL A 968 -28.77 -27.32 -4.93
N ASN A 969 -29.55 -28.37 -4.69
CA ASN A 969 -30.47 -28.46 -3.59
C ASN A 969 -29.69 -28.94 -2.38
N TRP A 970 -30.03 -28.39 -1.23
CA TRP A 970 -29.58 -28.93 0.03
C TRP A 970 -30.07 -30.39 0.13
N SER A 971 -29.13 -31.33 0.29
CA SER A 971 -29.45 -32.74 0.51
C SER A 971 -29.41 -33.05 2.00
N PRO A 972 -30.47 -33.65 2.56
CA PRO A 972 -30.48 -34.09 3.94
C PRO A 972 -29.42 -35.17 4.20
N PRO A 973 -28.77 -35.17 5.38
CA PRO A 973 -27.91 -36.27 5.80
C PRO A 973 -28.72 -37.55 6.07
N SER A 974 -28.07 -38.72 6.11
CA SER A 974 -28.70 -39.99 6.49
C SER A 974 -29.21 -39.96 7.93
N ASP A 975 -30.24 -40.77 8.25
CA ASP A 975 -30.75 -40.87 9.63
C ASP A 975 -29.63 -41.23 10.62
N GLY A 976 -29.54 -40.45 11.69
CA GLY A 976 -28.46 -40.52 12.68
C GLY A 976 -27.27 -39.59 12.42
N TYR A 977 -27.23 -38.88 11.28
CA TYR A 977 -26.19 -37.90 10.95
C TYR A 977 -26.73 -36.46 10.96
N ILE A 978 -25.85 -35.52 11.32
CA ILE A 978 -26.17 -34.09 11.36
C ILE A 978 -25.28 -33.36 10.37
N LYS A 979 -25.87 -32.47 9.59
CA LYS A 979 -25.16 -31.71 8.57
C LYS A 979 -24.76 -30.34 9.10
N LEU A 980 -23.47 -30.02 9.01
CA LEU A 980 -22.90 -28.72 9.35
C LEU A 980 -22.56 -27.99 8.05
N ASN A 981 -23.33 -26.95 7.75
CA ASN A 981 -23.06 -26.03 6.65
C ASN A 981 -22.28 -24.83 7.19
N VAL A 982 -21.15 -24.50 6.59
CA VAL A 982 -20.28 -23.40 7.03
C VAL A 982 -19.92 -22.47 5.89
N ASP A 983 -19.69 -21.19 6.21
CA ASP A 983 -19.24 -20.16 5.28
C ASP A 983 -18.33 -19.16 5.98
N GLY A 984 -17.39 -18.58 5.23
CA GLY A 984 -16.40 -17.63 5.72
C GLY A 984 -16.05 -16.59 4.67
N ALA A 985 -16.18 -15.32 5.02
CA ALA A 985 -15.91 -14.20 4.11
C ALA A 985 -15.01 -13.16 4.78
N SER A 986 -14.03 -12.63 4.04
CA SER A 986 -13.21 -11.51 4.46
C SER A 986 -13.33 -10.34 3.50
N ASN A 987 -13.17 -9.12 4.02
CA ASN A 987 -13.10 -7.91 3.21
C ASN A 987 -11.67 -7.35 3.12
N ASP A 988 -11.44 -6.51 2.11
CA ASP A 988 -10.13 -5.87 1.85
C ASP A 988 -9.67 -4.91 2.97
N GLN A 989 -10.48 -4.71 4.01
CA GLN A 989 -10.22 -3.82 5.14
C GLN A 989 -9.78 -4.57 6.41
N GLY A 990 -9.56 -5.89 6.32
CA GLY A 990 -9.03 -6.73 7.41
C GLY A 990 -10.10 -7.27 8.38
N SER A 991 -11.37 -7.16 8.01
CA SER A 991 -12.49 -7.72 8.77
C SER A 991 -13.00 -8.98 8.07
N ALA A 992 -13.15 -10.08 8.81
CA ALA A 992 -13.75 -11.32 8.35
C ALA A 992 -14.92 -11.74 9.24
N GLY A 993 -15.84 -12.51 8.68
CA GLY A 993 -16.92 -13.15 9.40
C GLY A 993 -16.98 -14.62 8.99
N CYS A 994 -17.32 -15.48 9.95
CA CYS A 994 -17.70 -16.86 9.66
C CYS A 994 -19.07 -17.17 10.26
N ALA A 995 -19.75 -18.14 9.67
CA ALA A 995 -21.00 -18.65 10.19
C ALA A 995 -21.15 -20.14 9.87
N GLY A 996 -22.03 -20.80 10.61
CA GLY A 996 -22.44 -22.15 10.27
C GLY A 996 -23.77 -22.54 10.88
N VAL A 997 -24.41 -23.54 10.27
CA VAL A 997 -25.76 -24.03 10.59
C VAL A 997 -25.77 -25.55 10.66
N PHE A 998 -26.39 -26.08 11.70
CA PHE A 998 -26.64 -27.50 11.91
C PHE A 998 -28.06 -27.88 11.49
N ARG A 999 -28.20 -28.97 10.72
CA ARG A 999 -29.50 -29.51 10.29
C ARG A 999 -29.57 -31.03 10.45
N ARG A 1000 -30.73 -31.55 10.82
CA ARG A 1000 -31.02 -33.00 10.87
C ARG A 1000 -31.35 -33.57 9.48
N ALA A 1001 -31.48 -34.89 9.41
CA ALA A 1001 -31.93 -35.63 8.23
C ALA A 1001 -33.30 -35.20 7.71
N ASP A 1002 -34.20 -34.71 8.56
CA ASP A 1002 -35.50 -34.14 8.15
C ASP A 1002 -35.42 -32.67 7.68
N GLY A 1003 -34.23 -32.07 7.69
CA GLY A 1003 -34.01 -30.67 7.34
C GLY A 1003 -34.35 -29.66 8.43
N SER A 1004 -34.79 -30.12 9.60
CA SER A 1004 -35.00 -29.26 10.77
C SER A 1004 -33.71 -28.59 11.21
N PHE A 1005 -33.83 -27.31 11.55
CA PHE A 1005 -32.75 -26.50 12.10
C PHE A 1005 -32.44 -26.95 13.53
N MET A 1006 -31.16 -27.15 13.86
CA MET A 1006 -30.72 -27.50 15.21
C MET A 1006 -30.08 -26.32 15.93
N ALA A 1007 -29.08 -25.70 15.30
CA ALA A 1007 -28.31 -24.62 15.88
C ALA A 1007 -27.57 -23.86 14.78
N ALA A 1008 -27.18 -22.63 15.06
CA ALA A 1008 -26.28 -21.87 14.20
C ALA A 1008 -25.36 -20.98 15.03
N PHE A 1009 -24.25 -20.59 14.43
CA PHE A 1009 -23.36 -19.58 14.97
C PHE A 1009 -22.97 -18.60 13.87
N CYS A 1010 -22.68 -17.37 14.28
CA CYS A 1010 -21.96 -16.41 13.48
C CYS A 1010 -20.91 -15.75 14.36
N LYS A 1011 -19.75 -15.41 13.79
CA LYS A 1011 -18.64 -14.85 14.54
C LYS A 1011 -17.82 -13.93 13.66
N HIS A 1012 -17.46 -12.78 14.23
CA HIS A 1012 -16.50 -11.86 13.64
C HIS A 1012 -15.07 -12.35 13.92
N ILE A 1013 -14.20 -12.29 12.91
CA ILE A 1013 -12.82 -12.74 12.95
C ILE A 1013 -11.93 -11.64 12.35
N PHE A 1014 -10.79 -11.35 12.97
CA PHE A 1014 -9.86 -10.32 12.49
C PHE A 1014 -8.77 -10.91 11.60
N HIS A 1015 -9.13 -11.33 10.37
CA HIS A 1015 -8.18 -11.86 9.38
C HIS A 1015 -8.53 -11.37 7.96
N ASN A 1016 -7.52 -11.28 7.08
CA ASN A 1016 -7.64 -10.74 5.71
C ASN A 1016 -7.60 -11.83 4.61
N ASN A 1017 -8.07 -13.03 4.92
CA ASN A 1017 -8.02 -14.17 4.00
C ASN A 1017 -9.30 -15.02 4.10
N ASN A 1018 -10.00 -15.19 2.97
CA ASN A 1018 -11.24 -15.98 2.87
C ASN A 1018 -11.02 -17.44 3.27
N ASN A 1019 -9.92 -18.06 2.83
CA ASN A 1019 -9.62 -19.46 3.16
C ASN A 1019 -9.44 -19.65 4.67
N LEU A 1020 -8.88 -18.64 5.34
CA LEU A 1020 -8.72 -18.65 6.79
C LEU A 1020 -10.09 -18.45 7.46
N ALA A 1021 -10.91 -17.51 7.00
CA ALA A 1021 -12.26 -17.29 7.53
C ALA A 1021 -13.13 -18.56 7.45
N GLU A 1022 -13.04 -19.31 6.35
CA GLU A 1022 -13.71 -20.60 6.19
C GLU A 1022 -13.18 -21.66 7.16
N LEU A 1023 -11.87 -21.78 7.36
CA LEU A 1023 -11.29 -22.72 8.33
C LEU A 1023 -11.73 -22.40 9.77
N TRP A 1024 -11.84 -21.11 10.10
CA TRP A 1024 -12.39 -20.68 11.39
C TRP A 1024 -13.88 -21.02 11.53
N ALA A 1025 -14.66 -20.95 10.45
CA ALA A 1025 -16.04 -21.43 10.39
C ALA A 1025 -16.13 -22.92 10.74
N VAL A 1026 -15.30 -23.75 10.09
CA VAL A 1026 -15.25 -25.20 10.34
C VAL A 1026 -14.92 -25.49 11.80
N ARG A 1027 -13.86 -24.86 12.33
CA ARG A 1027 -13.41 -25.09 13.70
C ARG A 1027 -14.49 -24.74 14.75
N ASP A 1028 -15.13 -23.59 14.61
CA ASP A 1028 -16.10 -23.11 15.60
C ASP A 1028 -17.45 -23.85 15.48
N GLY A 1029 -17.82 -24.29 14.28
CA GLY A 1029 -18.91 -25.25 14.11
C GLY A 1029 -18.62 -26.56 14.85
N LEU A 1030 -17.46 -27.16 14.64
CA LEU A 1030 -17.10 -28.42 15.31
C LEU A 1030 -17.02 -28.31 16.84
N LYS A 1031 -16.64 -27.14 17.39
CA LYS A 1031 -16.71 -26.87 18.82
C LYS A 1031 -18.16 -26.85 19.32
N LEU A 1032 -19.04 -26.14 18.63
CA LEU A 1032 -20.47 -26.08 18.98
C LEU A 1032 -21.13 -27.46 18.90
N ALA A 1033 -20.76 -28.29 17.91
CA ALA A 1033 -21.20 -29.68 17.80
C ALA A 1033 -20.85 -30.54 19.03
N LYS A 1034 -19.64 -30.36 19.57
CA LYS A 1034 -19.18 -31.03 20.78
C LYS A 1034 -19.97 -30.54 22.01
N ASP A 1035 -20.19 -29.24 22.12
CA ASP A 1035 -20.92 -28.62 23.23
C ASP A 1035 -22.41 -29.03 23.23
N LEU A 1036 -22.99 -29.30 22.05
CA LEU A 1036 -24.35 -29.81 21.90
C LEU A 1036 -24.51 -31.31 22.20
N GLY A 1037 -23.45 -32.01 22.63
CA GLY A 1037 -23.54 -33.37 23.18
C GLY A 1037 -23.88 -34.48 22.17
N ILE A 1038 -23.60 -34.29 20.88
CA ILE A 1038 -23.89 -35.24 19.81
C ILE A 1038 -22.91 -36.45 19.87
N LYS A 1039 -23.40 -37.69 20.08
CA LYS A 1039 -22.59 -38.90 20.43
C LYS A 1039 -22.75 -40.09 19.44
N LYS A 1040 -21.69 -40.92 19.36
CA LYS A 1040 -21.38 -42.06 18.44
C LYS A 1040 -22.25 -43.33 18.57
N THR A 1041 -22.46 -44.04 17.43
CA THR A 1041 -22.25 -45.51 17.23
C THR A 1041 -21.80 -45.80 15.78
N ALA A 1042 -21.20 -46.97 15.52
CA ALA A 1042 -20.14 -47.19 14.53
C ALA A 1042 -20.53 -47.75 13.14
N GLY A 1043 -19.75 -47.36 12.12
CA GLY A 1043 -19.34 -48.24 11.02
C GLY A 1043 -19.66 -47.80 9.58
N ARG A 1044 -18.94 -46.84 8.98
CA ARG A 1044 -18.57 -46.86 7.55
C ARG A 1044 -17.58 -45.75 7.13
N LYS A 1045 -16.91 -46.02 6.02
CA LYS A 1045 -15.75 -45.40 5.33
C LYS A 1045 -15.68 -43.87 5.11
N GLU A 1046 -16.50 -43.04 5.74
CA GLU A 1046 -16.65 -41.62 5.36
C GLU A 1046 -15.83 -40.64 6.22
N SER A 1047 -15.28 -41.07 7.35
CA SER A 1047 -14.46 -40.24 8.25
C SER A 1047 -13.14 -39.74 7.63
N ASN A 1048 -12.63 -40.42 6.59
CA ASN A 1048 -11.41 -40.00 5.90
C ASN A 1048 -11.60 -38.77 5.02
N TYR A 1049 -12.81 -38.48 4.54
CA TYR A 1049 -13.07 -37.35 3.64
C TYR A 1049 -12.95 -36.00 4.37
N ALA A 1050 -13.39 -35.93 5.62
CA ALA A 1050 -13.28 -34.72 6.44
C ALA A 1050 -11.82 -34.42 6.83
N ALA A 1051 -11.03 -35.46 7.14
CA ALA A 1051 -9.60 -35.33 7.42
C ALA A 1051 -8.81 -34.91 6.18
N ASP A 1052 -9.12 -35.49 5.02
CA ASP A 1052 -8.47 -35.17 3.74
C ASP A 1052 -8.83 -33.76 3.23
N PHE A 1053 -10.07 -33.30 3.45
CA PHE A 1053 -10.50 -31.92 3.19
C PHE A 1053 -9.75 -30.90 4.07
N LEU A 1054 -9.57 -31.21 5.35
CA LEU A 1054 -8.79 -30.37 6.28
C LEU A 1054 -7.29 -30.37 5.94
N ALA A 1055 -6.72 -31.52 5.57
CA ALA A 1055 -5.32 -31.64 5.18
C ALA A 1055 -5.01 -30.89 3.87
N LYS A 1056 -5.90 -30.98 2.86
CA LYS A 1056 -5.75 -30.27 1.57
C LYS A 1056 -5.86 -28.74 1.71
N LYS A 1057 -6.68 -28.21 2.63
CA LYS A 1057 -6.72 -26.76 2.92
C LYS A 1057 -5.59 -26.27 3.83
N ALA A 1058 -5.04 -27.13 4.69
CA ALA A 1058 -3.97 -26.79 5.65
C ALA A 1058 -2.56 -26.68 5.04
N ALA A 1059 -2.33 -27.17 3.82
CA ALA A 1059 -1.01 -27.33 3.19
C ALA A 1059 -0.22 -26.02 2.89
N ASN A 1060 -0.65 -24.87 3.41
CA ASN A 1060 0.04 -23.59 3.26
C ASN A 1060 0.32 -22.83 4.57
N ASP A 1061 0.12 -23.43 5.76
CA ASP A 1061 0.44 -22.73 7.01
C ASP A 1061 0.93 -23.62 8.16
N MET A 1062 1.89 -23.07 8.93
CA MET A 1062 2.71 -23.76 9.94
C MET A 1062 1.99 -24.06 11.28
N TYR A 1063 0.68 -23.78 11.39
CA TYR A 1063 -0.06 -23.77 12.66
C TYR A 1063 -1.14 -24.87 12.80
N THR A 1064 -1.34 -25.73 11.80
CA THR A 1064 -2.41 -26.75 11.78
C THR A 1064 -1.93 -28.20 11.74
N GLU A 1065 -0.61 -28.44 11.76
CA GLU A 1065 -0.02 -29.77 11.57
C GLU A 1065 -0.53 -30.84 12.57
N ASN A 1066 -1.02 -30.46 13.75
CA ASN A 1066 -1.46 -31.43 14.76
C ASN A 1066 -2.89 -32.00 14.58
N TRP A 1067 -3.78 -31.39 13.78
CA TRP A 1067 -5.17 -31.87 13.65
C TRP A 1067 -5.39 -32.81 12.46
N ALA A 1068 -4.63 -32.63 11.37
CA ALA A 1068 -4.71 -33.51 10.20
C ALA A 1068 -4.19 -34.93 10.51
N GLN A 1069 -3.28 -35.06 11.48
CA GLN A 1069 -2.68 -36.34 11.86
C GLN A 1069 -3.53 -37.14 12.86
N ASN A 1070 -4.45 -36.51 13.60
CA ASN A 1070 -5.33 -37.17 14.59
C ASN A 1070 -6.71 -36.46 14.68
N PRO A 1071 -7.65 -36.73 13.75
CA PRO A 1071 -8.99 -36.16 13.82
C PRO A 1071 -9.76 -36.68 15.06
N PRO A 1072 -10.42 -35.80 15.84
CA PRO A 1072 -11.15 -36.21 17.03
C PRO A 1072 -12.30 -37.18 16.74
N ASP A 1073 -12.43 -38.19 17.60
CA ASP A 1073 -13.42 -39.26 17.52
C ASP A 1073 -14.88 -38.80 17.34
N PHE A 1074 -15.25 -37.62 17.86
CA PHE A 1074 -16.62 -37.11 17.80
C PHE A 1074 -17.02 -36.58 16.40
N LEU A 1075 -16.12 -36.59 15.42
CA LEU A 1075 -16.41 -36.15 14.05
C LEU A 1075 -17.24 -37.13 13.24
N SER A 1076 -17.29 -38.40 13.65
CA SER A 1076 -17.95 -39.46 12.88
C SER A 1076 -19.44 -39.25 12.56
N PRO A 1077 -20.26 -38.52 13.34
CA PRO A 1077 -21.67 -38.27 13.02
C PRO A 1077 -21.94 -37.03 12.14
N PHE A 1078 -20.91 -36.28 11.73
CA PHE A 1078 -21.09 -34.99 11.05
C PHE A 1078 -20.66 -35.00 9.58
N LEU A 1079 -21.53 -34.48 8.72
CA LEU A 1079 -21.19 -34.16 7.33
C LEU A 1079 -20.93 -32.65 7.20
N LEU A 1080 -19.71 -32.29 6.78
CA LEU A 1080 -19.32 -30.90 6.54
C LEU A 1080 -19.57 -30.54 5.07
N ASP A 1081 -20.40 -29.53 4.81
CA ASP A 1081 -20.73 -29.08 3.44
C ASP A 1081 -20.54 -27.56 3.33
N ASP A 1082 -19.65 -27.12 2.45
CA ASP A 1082 -19.38 -25.70 2.19
C ASP A 1082 -20.37 -25.19 1.13
N VAL A 1083 -20.99 -24.03 1.39
CA VAL A 1083 -21.95 -23.40 0.47
C VAL A 1083 -21.29 -23.05 -0.87
N MET A 1084 -19.97 -22.81 -0.90
CA MET A 1084 -19.19 -22.53 -2.12
C MET A 1084 -18.42 -23.76 -2.66
N GLY A 1085 -18.38 -24.87 -1.92
CA GLY A 1085 -17.59 -26.07 -2.25
C GLY A 1085 -18.07 -26.89 -3.46
N ARG A 1086 -19.20 -26.53 -4.09
CA ARG A 1086 -19.77 -27.26 -5.24
C ARG A 1086 -19.24 -26.80 -6.60
N ALA A 1087 -18.13 -26.06 -6.63
CA ALA A 1087 -17.43 -25.70 -7.87
C ALA A 1087 -16.34 -26.72 -8.30
N PHE A 1088 -15.91 -27.63 -7.42
CA PHE A 1088 -14.91 -28.65 -7.74
C PHE A 1088 -15.19 -30.01 -7.07
N PRO A 1089 -16.08 -30.84 -7.64
CA PRO A 1089 -16.15 -32.25 -7.27
C PRO A 1089 -15.06 -33.00 -8.03
N GLY A 1090 -13.91 -33.24 -7.38
CA GLY A 1090 -12.82 -34.04 -7.96
C GLY A 1090 -11.40 -33.56 -7.64
N LEU A 1091 -11.18 -33.05 -6.42
CA LEU A 1091 -9.84 -32.75 -5.90
C LEU A 1091 -9.46 -33.69 -4.77
#